data_AF-A0A7M7JSF3-F1
#
_entry.id   AF-A0A7M7JSF3-F1
#
_cell.length_a   1.000
_cell.length_b   1.000
_cell.length_c   1.000
_cell.angle_alpha   90.00
_cell.angle_beta   90.00
_cell.angle_gamma   90.00
#
_symmetry.space_group_name_H-M   'P 1'
#
loop_
_entity.id
_entity.type
_entity.pdbx_description
1 polymer ?
#
loop_
_entity_poly.entity_id
_entity_poly.type
_entity_poly.pdbx_seq_one_letter_code
_entity_poly.pdbx_strand_id
1 'polypeptide(L)'
;MTQANLTEFALDPMNILQIGFVNPAQYYFEFYLNTNITRVSYSILPIHMCYTMNWRTDDKMEAVYQNIIAFEMNMMVSWPDDEHIQTSPYELTLGFHHVDTNTAGQRHAIVLRPSGDYVFGVIQEGTQTLPPPYDTNCRNYSDIKVFDDGYFVKWSRDMCNEDCKLRVVRRVCNCIMSNYVYRNKIGGRVCDRNQTITCVQAHARETYSRICPRECTAACREDTYKATQSIWRQVSSEDNDLKYVNIKVIVTSRQVDVLHFVPLLSSTQILGIIGGYVGFWMGLSFYKVGAECANYILVIVYRIFRVQAVMRYLVVHRSFMACLLISTIIACSMSCIKELYEYRRFPTTVYYSQANIKGSAYPATTVCLLDGINYSDICSTYLRQNCTNREPNFSMVGNDILLMKFIINFTYTADEIVTECTMESRSDLCESFDCVTLWNRTFTYVKTGSCYTFDMTSLPDHPFWRCKEQFKYNLRFRVHSYGAKDGGGATMTALVHEQNRYTSGVIHSFRFEPGRKYYLTVFQHDIVSLAKPYESGCVDYEKEGLNSSLYEGHIIQEEECCEACVAATWMKHCGCFSKMYAVKHRRLGIVCDYVTHLKCIDRMIQNKWFVRCQERCTQGCNDKRYRGLMHQIGYLETENGVPSTDHAEINVYLASTNVKQITNLAKIKFSDFVFYLSGHMTMWLNLSLLGSAPDAIFFLLRVINQYVLTF
;
A
#
# COMPACT_ATOMS: atom_id res chain seq x y z
N MET A 1 -25.44 -37.74 -13.96
CA MET A 1 -23.98 -37.68 -13.76
C MET A 1 -23.67 -38.25 -12.39
N THR A 2 -23.21 -39.49 -12.35
CA THR A 2 -22.54 -40.05 -11.18
C THR A 2 -21.30 -39.20 -10.88
N GLN A 3 -20.83 -39.26 -9.65
CA GLN A 3 -19.71 -38.50 -9.05
C GLN A 3 -18.34 -38.83 -9.70
N ALA A 4 -18.26 -38.84 -11.03
CA ALA A 4 -17.00 -38.90 -11.77
C ALA A 4 -16.13 -37.72 -11.31
N ASN A 5 -14.85 -38.01 -11.10
CA ASN A 5 -13.88 -37.17 -10.44
C ASN A 5 -13.84 -35.80 -11.13
N LEU A 6 -14.49 -34.78 -10.55
CA LEU A 6 -14.70 -33.49 -11.22
C LEU A 6 -13.38 -32.76 -11.54
N THR A 7 -12.27 -33.18 -10.94
CA THR A 7 -10.91 -32.77 -11.29
C THR A 7 -10.46 -33.24 -12.67
N GLU A 8 -11.05 -34.32 -13.23
CA GLU A 8 -10.77 -34.78 -14.61
C GLU A 8 -11.30 -33.80 -15.67
N PHE A 9 -12.26 -32.95 -15.31
CA PHE A 9 -12.78 -31.89 -16.18
C PHE A 9 -12.08 -30.54 -15.96
N ALA A 10 -11.19 -30.44 -14.97
CA ALA A 10 -10.40 -29.23 -14.78
C ALA A 10 -9.37 -29.14 -15.90
N LEU A 11 -9.40 -28.05 -16.64
CA LEU A 11 -8.35 -27.76 -17.61
C LEU A 11 -7.02 -27.68 -16.87
N ASP A 12 -6.03 -28.38 -17.40
CA ASP A 12 -4.67 -28.35 -16.88
C ASP A 12 -4.17 -26.90 -16.95
N PRO A 13 -3.80 -26.27 -15.80
CA PRO A 13 -3.30 -24.89 -15.80
C PRO A 13 -2.11 -24.70 -16.75
N MET A 14 -1.32 -25.75 -17.02
CA MET A 14 -0.21 -25.71 -17.98
C MET A 14 -0.66 -25.36 -19.40
N ASN A 15 -1.90 -25.72 -19.77
CA ASN A 15 -2.42 -25.55 -21.13
C ASN A 15 -3.17 -24.23 -21.32
N ILE A 16 -3.63 -23.61 -20.22
CA ILE A 16 -4.52 -22.45 -20.27
C ILE A 16 -3.93 -21.19 -19.68
N LEU A 17 -2.85 -21.25 -18.91
CA LEU A 17 -2.29 -20.10 -18.19
C LEU A 17 -0.81 -19.95 -18.45
N GLN A 18 -0.42 -18.76 -18.90
CA GLN A 18 0.98 -18.33 -18.96
C GLN A 18 1.15 -17.08 -18.13
N ILE A 19 2.08 -17.10 -17.17
CA ILE A 19 2.34 -15.96 -16.28
C ILE A 19 3.82 -15.59 -16.40
N GLY A 20 4.09 -14.33 -16.68
CA GLY A 20 5.42 -13.75 -16.72
C GLY A 20 5.49 -12.41 -16.02
N PHE A 21 6.72 -12.00 -15.72
CA PHE A 21 7.04 -10.70 -15.16
C PHE A 21 7.98 -10.00 -16.12
N VAL A 22 7.67 -8.75 -16.44
CA VAL A 22 8.47 -7.89 -17.31
C VAL A 22 8.84 -6.66 -16.52
N ASN A 23 10.12 -6.33 -16.47
CA ASN A 23 10.54 -5.01 -16.01
C ASN A 23 10.58 -4.05 -17.21
N PRO A 24 9.61 -3.15 -17.41
CA PRO A 24 9.63 -2.21 -18.53
C PRO A 24 10.86 -1.31 -18.49
N ALA A 25 11.35 -0.98 -17.28
CA ALA A 25 12.57 -0.23 -17.08
C ALA A 25 13.84 -1.07 -17.31
N GLN A 26 13.75 -2.37 -17.58
CA GLN A 26 14.87 -3.24 -17.92
C GLN A 26 14.35 -4.30 -18.89
N TYR A 27 14.02 -3.94 -20.13
CA TYR A 27 13.44 -4.82 -21.18
C TYR A 27 14.00 -6.26 -21.27
N TYR A 28 15.19 -6.52 -20.72
CA TYR A 28 15.87 -7.81 -20.69
C TYR A 28 15.56 -8.68 -19.46
N PHE A 29 14.82 -8.15 -18.47
CA PHE A 29 14.35 -8.89 -17.32
C PHE A 29 12.89 -9.25 -17.54
N GLU A 30 12.69 -10.16 -18.48
CA GLU A 30 11.44 -10.89 -18.67
C GLU A 30 11.68 -12.33 -18.23
N PHE A 31 10.83 -12.82 -17.33
CA PHE A 31 10.86 -14.23 -16.97
C PHE A 31 9.44 -14.76 -16.82
N TYR A 32 9.27 -15.99 -17.28
CA TYR A 32 8.05 -16.74 -17.08
C TYR A 32 8.18 -17.62 -15.85
N LEU A 33 7.11 -17.62 -15.07
CA LEU A 33 6.98 -18.49 -13.93
C LEU A 33 6.65 -19.91 -14.40
N ASN A 34 7.17 -20.90 -13.68
CA ASN A 34 6.78 -22.28 -13.95
C ASN A 34 5.31 -22.45 -13.60
N THR A 35 4.51 -22.94 -14.54
CA THR A 35 3.07 -23.18 -14.39
C THR A 35 2.72 -24.15 -13.26
N ASN A 36 3.69 -24.94 -12.76
CA ASN A 36 3.52 -25.78 -11.56
C ASN A 36 3.24 -25.01 -10.25
N ILE A 37 3.48 -23.69 -10.23
CA ILE A 37 3.13 -22.83 -9.10
C ILE A 37 1.64 -22.47 -9.08
N THR A 38 0.95 -22.65 -10.20
CA THR A 38 -0.48 -22.39 -10.35
C THR A 38 -1.23 -23.69 -10.12
N ARG A 39 -2.21 -23.67 -9.21
CA ARG A 39 -3.01 -24.84 -8.86
C ARG A 39 -4.48 -24.49 -8.79
N VAL A 40 -5.32 -25.50 -9.01
CA VAL A 40 -6.76 -25.38 -8.73
C VAL A 40 -6.92 -25.27 -7.21
N SER A 41 -7.29 -24.08 -6.73
CA SER A 41 -7.41 -23.82 -5.29
C SER A 41 -8.77 -24.25 -4.77
N TYR A 42 -9.84 -23.88 -5.46
CA TYR A 42 -11.23 -24.21 -5.09
C TYR A 42 -12.15 -24.19 -6.32
N SER A 43 -13.39 -24.65 -6.17
CA SER A 43 -14.34 -24.74 -7.28
C SER A 43 -15.78 -24.54 -6.84
N ILE A 44 -16.51 -23.67 -7.53
CA ILE A 44 -17.95 -23.46 -7.36
C ILE A 44 -18.66 -24.23 -8.48
N LEU A 45 -18.56 -25.55 -8.45
CA LEU A 45 -19.09 -26.39 -9.52
C LEU A 45 -20.62 -26.37 -9.55
N PRO A 46 -21.25 -26.45 -10.75
CA PRO A 46 -20.62 -26.64 -12.06
C PRO A 46 -20.16 -25.35 -12.76
N ILE A 47 -20.16 -24.20 -12.07
CA ILE A 47 -20.09 -22.88 -12.71
C ILE A 47 -18.65 -22.36 -12.84
N HIS A 48 -17.82 -22.52 -11.79
CA HIS A 48 -16.49 -21.93 -11.78
C HIS A 48 -15.42 -22.88 -11.23
N MET A 49 -14.25 -22.83 -11.85
CA MET A 49 -13.00 -23.38 -11.33
C MET A 49 -12.05 -22.21 -11.06
N CYS A 50 -11.41 -22.21 -9.89
CA CYS A 50 -10.54 -21.12 -9.48
C CYS A 50 -9.09 -21.62 -9.41
N TYR A 51 -8.21 -20.87 -10.07
CA TYR A 51 -6.78 -21.13 -10.09
C TYR A 51 -6.08 -20.07 -9.23
N THR A 52 -5.19 -20.49 -8.34
CA THR A 52 -4.38 -19.60 -7.50
C THR A 52 -2.91 -19.83 -7.78
N MET A 53 -2.17 -18.74 -7.93
CA MET A 53 -0.73 -18.74 -8.13
C MET A 53 0.00 -18.63 -6.79
N ASN A 54 0.85 -19.61 -6.46
CA ASN A 54 1.75 -19.53 -5.32
C ASN A 54 3.20 -19.32 -5.77
N TRP A 55 3.53 -18.07 -6.05
CA TRP A 55 4.86 -17.64 -6.50
C TRP A 55 5.97 -17.70 -5.44
N ARG A 56 5.72 -18.09 -4.17
CA ARG A 56 6.75 -18.09 -3.11
C ARG A 56 7.87 -19.10 -3.33
N THR A 57 7.57 -20.16 -4.06
CA THR A 57 8.52 -21.25 -4.31
C THR A 57 9.43 -20.95 -5.50
N ASP A 58 9.24 -19.83 -6.19
CA ASP A 58 10.06 -19.46 -7.35
C ASP A 58 11.12 -18.44 -6.93
N ASP A 59 12.39 -18.83 -6.99
CA ASP A 59 13.52 -17.99 -6.58
C ASP A 59 13.64 -16.72 -7.44
N LYS A 60 13.10 -16.71 -8.67
CA LYS A 60 13.12 -15.51 -9.54
C LYS A 60 12.32 -14.36 -8.95
N MET A 61 11.37 -14.65 -8.06
CA MET A 61 10.57 -13.64 -7.37
C MET A 61 11.38 -12.79 -6.40
N GLU A 62 12.58 -13.23 -5.96
CA GLU A 62 13.43 -12.40 -5.10
C GLU A 62 13.78 -11.06 -5.76
N ALA A 63 13.99 -11.02 -7.08
CA ALA A 63 14.24 -9.77 -7.80
C ALA A 63 13.03 -8.84 -7.80
N VAL A 64 11.81 -9.40 -7.96
CA VAL A 64 10.56 -8.64 -7.92
C VAL A 64 10.32 -8.08 -6.52
N TYR A 65 10.57 -8.86 -5.46
CA TYR A 65 10.41 -8.37 -4.08
C TYR A 65 11.34 -7.21 -3.73
N GLN A 66 12.51 -7.13 -4.36
CA GLN A 66 13.40 -5.99 -4.15
C GLN A 66 12.80 -4.70 -4.71
N ASN A 67 12.10 -4.73 -5.85
CA ASN A 67 11.52 -3.54 -6.46
C ASN A 67 10.19 -3.83 -7.18
N ILE A 68 9.15 -4.14 -6.40
CA ILE A 68 7.88 -4.64 -6.94
C ILE A 68 7.23 -3.70 -7.97
N ILE A 69 7.39 -2.40 -7.80
CA ILE A 69 6.79 -1.42 -8.70
C ILE A 69 7.44 -1.49 -10.09
N ALA A 70 8.74 -1.81 -10.18
CA ALA A 70 9.43 -1.88 -11.46
C ALA A 70 9.02 -3.07 -12.32
N PHE A 71 8.10 -3.93 -11.86
CA PHE A 71 7.65 -5.11 -12.60
C PHE A 71 6.17 -5.00 -12.98
N GLU A 72 5.90 -5.39 -14.21
CA GLU A 72 4.56 -5.66 -14.72
C GLU A 72 4.38 -7.18 -14.75
N MET A 73 3.34 -7.68 -14.09
CA MET A 73 2.93 -9.08 -14.24
C MET A 73 2.05 -9.19 -15.48
N ASN A 74 2.43 -10.02 -16.43
CA ASN A 74 1.64 -10.37 -17.60
C ASN A 74 1.07 -11.77 -17.42
N MET A 75 -0.25 -11.91 -17.53
CA MET A 75 -0.96 -13.17 -17.43
C MET A 75 -1.81 -13.36 -18.67
N MET A 76 -1.53 -14.40 -19.45
CA MET A 76 -2.35 -14.80 -20.57
C MET A 76 -3.16 -16.03 -20.16
N VAL A 77 -4.47 -15.94 -20.32
CA VAL A 77 -5.41 -17.05 -20.14
C VAL A 77 -5.94 -17.41 -21.52
N SER A 78 -5.77 -18.64 -21.99
CA SER A 78 -6.23 -19.07 -23.31
C SER A 78 -7.00 -20.38 -23.25
N TRP A 79 -8.05 -20.52 -24.05
CA TRP A 79 -8.80 -21.77 -24.17
C TRP A 79 -9.36 -21.93 -25.60
N PRO A 80 -9.46 -23.17 -26.08
CA PRO A 80 -10.12 -23.46 -27.35
C PRO A 80 -11.65 -23.27 -27.23
N ASP A 81 -12.27 -22.75 -28.29
CA ASP A 81 -13.70 -22.41 -28.28
C ASP A 81 -14.61 -23.65 -28.33
N ASP A 82 -14.15 -24.73 -28.95
CA ASP A 82 -14.89 -25.99 -29.14
C ASP A 82 -14.90 -26.91 -27.90
N GLU A 83 -13.94 -26.76 -26.98
CA GLU A 83 -13.89 -27.55 -25.75
C GLU A 83 -14.64 -26.89 -24.57
N HIS A 84 -15.16 -25.67 -24.73
CA HIS A 84 -15.74 -24.89 -23.65
C HIS A 84 -17.26 -24.67 -23.79
N ILE A 85 -18.03 -25.17 -22.81
CA ILE A 85 -19.47 -24.87 -22.72
C ILE A 85 -19.63 -23.43 -22.22
N GLN A 86 -20.03 -22.52 -23.11
CA GLN A 86 -20.30 -21.13 -22.71
C GLN A 86 -21.47 -21.06 -21.72
N THR A 87 -21.16 -20.90 -20.44
CA THR A 87 -22.16 -20.77 -19.37
C THR A 87 -22.55 -19.31 -19.09
N SER A 88 -21.75 -18.36 -19.56
CA SER A 88 -21.90 -16.92 -19.35
C SER A 88 -21.17 -16.15 -20.46
N PRO A 89 -21.65 -14.96 -20.90
CA PRO A 89 -20.91 -14.09 -21.83
C PRO A 89 -19.62 -13.53 -21.21
N TYR A 90 -19.51 -13.62 -19.89
CA TYR A 90 -18.29 -13.34 -19.13
C TYR A 90 -17.72 -14.68 -18.64
N GLU A 91 -16.63 -15.11 -19.27
CA GLU A 91 -16.07 -16.45 -19.10
C GLU A 91 -15.00 -16.49 -17.99
N LEU A 92 -14.46 -15.33 -17.58
CA LEU A 92 -13.40 -15.24 -16.57
C LEU A 92 -13.71 -14.17 -15.52
N THR A 93 -13.43 -14.49 -14.26
CA THR A 93 -13.43 -13.52 -13.15
C THR A 93 -12.07 -13.49 -12.47
N LEU A 94 -11.68 -12.33 -11.96
CA LEU A 94 -10.38 -12.12 -11.34
C LEU A 94 -10.54 -11.56 -9.92
N GLY A 95 -9.76 -12.08 -8.98
CA GLY A 95 -9.64 -11.60 -7.62
C GLY A 95 -8.18 -11.45 -7.22
N PHE A 96 -7.85 -10.36 -6.53
CA PHE A 96 -6.52 -10.15 -5.95
C PHE A 96 -6.57 -10.43 -4.45
N HIS A 97 -5.64 -11.22 -3.97
CA HIS A 97 -5.57 -11.60 -2.55
C HIS A 97 -4.13 -11.80 -2.10
N HIS A 98 -3.94 -11.90 -0.79
CA HIS A 98 -2.63 -12.15 -0.22
C HIS A 98 -2.20 -13.58 -0.55
N VAL A 99 -0.92 -13.80 -0.84
CA VAL A 99 -0.39 -15.12 -1.26
C VAL A 99 -0.65 -16.26 -0.26
N ASP A 100 -0.79 -15.92 1.03
CA ASP A 100 -1.14 -16.89 2.08
C ASP A 100 -2.63 -17.18 2.21
N THR A 101 -3.49 -16.35 1.64
CA THR A 101 -4.94 -16.49 1.80
C THR A 101 -5.55 -17.03 0.51
N ASN A 102 -6.81 -17.42 0.61
CA ASN A 102 -7.64 -17.81 -0.52
C ASN A 102 -8.89 -16.91 -0.54
N THR A 103 -9.36 -16.57 -1.73
CA THR A 103 -10.63 -15.86 -2.00
C THR A 103 -11.86 -16.76 -1.95
N ALA A 104 -11.74 -18.02 -1.51
CA ALA A 104 -12.88 -18.92 -1.35
C ALA A 104 -13.95 -18.29 -0.45
N GLY A 105 -15.15 -18.14 -1.01
CA GLY A 105 -16.29 -17.47 -0.37
C GLY A 105 -16.47 -16.01 -0.77
N GLN A 106 -15.44 -15.39 -1.35
CA GLN A 106 -15.52 -14.05 -1.91
C GLN A 106 -16.11 -14.09 -3.32
N ARG A 107 -16.86 -13.05 -3.66
CA ARG A 107 -17.29 -12.81 -5.04
C ARG A 107 -16.24 -11.94 -5.71
N HIS A 108 -15.63 -12.46 -6.76
CA HIS A 108 -14.74 -11.67 -7.61
C HIS A 108 -15.56 -10.60 -8.34
N ALA A 109 -15.21 -9.34 -8.12
CA ALA A 109 -15.90 -8.21 -8.72
C ALA A 109 -15.38 -7.87 -10.14
N ILE A 110 -14.19 -8.36 -10.49
CA ILE A 110 -13.58 -8.11 -11.80
C ILE A 110 -14.05 -9.19 -12.75
N VAL A 111 -14.73 -8.76 -13.80
CA VAL A 111 -15.34 -9.63 -14.79
C VAL A 111 -14.68 -9.35 -16.13
N LEU A 112 -14.14 -10.38 -16.77
CA LEU A 112 -13.34 -10.27 -17.99
C LEU A 112 -14.08 -10.95 -19.13
N ARG A 113 -14.21 -10.21 -20.24
CA ARG A 113 -14.69 -10.74 -21.52
C ARG A 113 -13.57 -11.46 -22.26
N PRO A 114 -13.90 -12.54 -23.00
CA PRO A 114 -12.97 -13.20 -23.92
C PRO A 114 -12.39 -12.23 -24.95
N SER A 115 -11.22 -12.58 -25.46
CA SER A 115 -10.43 -11.81 -26.43
C SER A 115 -10.18 -10.38 -25.96
N GLY A 116 -9.91 -10.22 -24.66
CA GLY A 116 -9.72 -8.92 -24.03
C GLY A 116 -8.31 -8.71 -23.50
N ASP A 117 -7.75 -7.52 -23.72
CA ASP A 117 -6.52 -7.05 -23.07
C ASP A 117 -6.88 -6.10 -21.92
N TYR A 118 -6.50 -6.44 -20.70
CA TYR A 118 -6.82 -5.69 -19.48
C TYR A 118 -5.55 -5.24 -18.78
N VAL A 119 -5.54 -4.01 -18.26
CA VAL A 119 -4.44 -3.51 -17.44
C VAL A 119 -4.97 -3.05 -16.09
N PHE A 120 -4.51 -3.64 -15.00
CA PHE A 120 -4.90 -3.31 -13.62
C PHE A 120 -3.74 -2.67 -12.86
N GLY A 121 -3.99 -1.50 -12.27
CA GLY A 121 -3.18 -0.98 -11.17
C GLY A 121 -3.67 -1.57 -9.85
N VAL A 122 -2.79 -2.11 -9.03
CA VAL A 122 -3.13 -2.73 -7.74
C VAL A 122 -2.43 -2.01 -6.61
N ILE A 123 -3.21 -1.68 -5.57
CA ILE A 123 -2.73 -1.14 -4.30
C ILE A 123 -3.13 -2.10 -3.18
N GLN A 124 -2.19 -2.44 -2.31
CA GLN A 124 -2.47 -3.20 -1.11
C GLN A 124 -2.84 -2.26 0.04
N GLU A 125 -3.94 -2.57 0.73
CA GLU A 125 -4.37 -1.89 1.94
C GLU A 125 -4.61 -2.93 3.04
N GLY A 126 -4.10 -2.71 4.24
CA GLY A 126 -4.27 -3.57 5.39
C GLY A 126 -5.18 -2.95 6.45
N THR A 127 -5.89 -3.79 7.20
CA THR A 127 -6.53 -3.39 8.45
C THR A 127 -6.12 -4.36 9.54
N GLN A 128 -5.72 -3.83 10.70
CA GLN A 128 -5.37 -4.62 11.87
C GLN A 128 -6.26 -4.21 13.04
N THR A 129 -7.21 -5.06 13.39
CA THR A 129 -8.21 -4.82 14.45
C THR A 129 -7.82 -5.51 15.77
N LEU A 130 -8.53 -5.20 16.85
CA LEU A 130 -8.20 -5.71 18.19
C LEU A 130 -9.11 -6.88 18.62
N PRO A 131 -8.56 -7.93 19.26
CA PRO A 131 -9.35 -9.07 19.72
C PRO A 131 -10.24 -8.69 20.92
N PRO A 132 -11.13 -9.57 21.42
CA PRO A 132 -11.77 -9.34 22.71
C PRO A 132 -10.74 -8.96 23.80
N PRO A 133 -11.03 -7.99 24.70
CA PRO A 133 -12.35 -7.42 25.00
C PRO A 133 -12.71 -6.13 24.23
N TYR A 134 -11.97 -5.76 23.19
CA TYR A 134 -12.24 -4.52 22.45
C TYR A 134 -13.47 -4.66 21.53
N ASP A 135 -14.14 -3.54 21.22
CA ASP A 135 -15.38 -3.51 20.43
C ASP A 135 -15.25 -4.15 19.04
N THR A 136 -14.06 -4.11 18.45
CA THR A 136 -13.77 -4.78 17.17
C THR A 136 -13.94 -6.30 17.24
N ASN A 137 -13.78 -6.90 18.43
CA ASN A 137 -14.02 -8.31 18.74
C ASN A 137 -13.47 -9.26 17.66
N CYS A 138 -12.25 -8.99 17.20
CA CYS A 138 -11.71 -9.69 16.04
C CYS A 138 -11.26 -11.11 16.41
N ARG A 139 -11.21 -11.97 15.39
CA ARG A 139 -10.66 -13.32 15.48
C ARG A 139 -9.36 -13.42 14.70
N ASN A 140 -8.33 -14.00 15.32
CA ASN A 140 -7.06 -14.19 14.64
C ASN A 140 -7.09 -15.43 13.75
N TYR A 141 -7.35 -15.23 12.47
CA TYR A 141 -7.39 -16.32 11.50
C TYR A 141 -6.00 -16.76 11.02
N SER A 142 -4.96 -15.95 11.18
CA SER A 142 -3.61 -16.33 10.72
C SER A 142 -2.97 -17.44 11.54
N ASP A 143 -3.45 -17.64 12.77
CA ASP A 143 -3.00 -18.71 13.66
C ASP A 143 -3.59 -20.07 13.25
N ILE A 144 -4.69 -20.05 12.49
CA ILE A 144 -5.33 -21.25 11.99
C ILE A 144 -4.81 -21.53 10.58
N LYS A 145 -3.88 -22.47 10.48
CA LYS A 145 -3.36 -22.94 9.19
C LYS A 145 -4.12 -24.18 8.77
N VAL A 146 -4.70 -24.15 7.58
CA VAL A 146 -5.30 -25.33 6.94
C VAL A 146 -4.30 -25.85 5.93
N PHE A 147 -3.99 -27.14 6.03
CA PHE A 147 -3.22 -27.83 5.00
C PHE A 147 -4.17 -28.18 3.87
N ASP A 148 -3.95 -27.58 2.71
CA ASP A 148 -4.76 -27.74 1.51
C ASP A 148 -3.84 -28.25 0.39
N ASP A 149 -4.00 -29.49 -0.05
CA ASP A 149 -3.27 -30.07 -1.20
C ASP A 149 -1.76 -29.75 -1.29
N GLY A 150 -1.05 -29.86 -0.16
CA GLY A 150 0.40 -29.65 -0.12
C GLY A 150 0.87 -28.24 0.23
N TYR A 151 -0.02 -27.28 0.48
CA TYR A 151 0.34 -25.93 0.91
C TYR A 151 -0.50 -25.44 2.10
N PHE A 152 0.09 -24.56 2.93
CA PHE A 152 -0.59 -23.99 4.08
C PHE A 152 -1.29 -22.69 3.70
N VAL A 153 -2.62 -22.68 3.79
CA VAL A 153 -3.45 -21.48 3.61
C VAL A 153 -3.82 -20.92 4.97
N LYS A 154 -3.60 -19.62 5.16
CA LYS A 154 -4.16 -18.88 6.28
C LYS A 154 -5.65 -18.78 6.10
N TRP A 155 -6.39 -19.16 7.13
CA TRP A 155 -7.84 -19.05 7.12
C TRP A 155 -8.25 -17.58 6.92
N SER A 156 -9.28 -17.31 6.11
CA SER A 156 -9.90 -15.98 5.98
C SER A 156 -11.29 -15.94 6.63
N ARG A 157 -11.80 -14.75 6.95
CA ARG A 157 -13.17 -14.62 7.46
C ARG A 157 -14.20 -15.25 6.52
N ASP A 158 -14.02 -15.10 5.21
CA ASP A 158 -14.92 -15.67 4.21
C ASP A 158 -14.86 -17.19 4.17
N MET A 159 -13.67 -17.78 4.29
CA MET A 159 -13.53 -19.23 4.46
C MET A 159 -14.23 -19.71 5.73
N CYS A 160 -14.18 -18.96 6.83
CA CYS A 160 -14.89 -19.29 8.07
C CYS A 160 -16.41 -19.28 7.84
N ASN A 161 -16.90 -18.25 7.15
CA ASN A 161 -18.30 -18.13 6.81
C ASN A 161 -18.77 -19.31 5.92
N GLU A 162 -17.99 -19.70 4.91
CA GLU A 162 -18.32 -20.83 4.05
C GLU A 162 -18.32 -22.17 4.80
N ASP A 163 -17.32 -22.43 5.66
CA ASP A 163 -17.31 -23.63 6.51
C ASP A 163 -18.50 -23.65 7.48
N CYS A 164 -18.81 -22.51 8.10
CA CYS A 164 -19.96 -22.39 8.98
C CYS A 164 -21.29 -22.67 8.24
N LYS A 165 -21.47 -22.12 7.04
CA LYS A 165 -22.64 -22.42 6.20
C LYS A 165 -22.73 -23.90 5.89
N LEU A 166 -21.61 -24.53 5.50
CA LEU A 166 -21.56 -25.97 5.23
C LEU A 166 -21.98 -26.78 6.46
N ARG A 167 -21.42 -26.48 7.65
CA ARG A 167 -21.77 -27.19 8.90
C ARG A 167 -23.26 -27.07 9.23
N VAL A 168 -23.84 -25.88 9.08
CA VAL A 168 -25.28 -25.67 9.32
C VAL A 168 -26.12 -26.43 8.29
N VAL A 169 -25.83 -26.30 6.99
CA VAL A 169 -26.60 -26.98 5.93
C VAL A 169 -26.50 -28.50 6.06
N ARG A 170 -25.32 -29.03 6.37
CA ARG A 170 -25.13 -30.47 6.60
C ARG A 170 -25.93 -30.96 7.81
N ARG A 171 -25.99 -30.16 8.88
CA ARG A 171 -26.77 -30.48 10.09
C ARG A 171 -28.28 -30.43 9.85
N VAL A 172 -28.77 -29.42 9.13
CA VAL A 172 -30.20 -29.16 8.94
C VAL A 172 -30.79 -29.95 7.78
N CYS A 173 -30.07 -30.04 6.66
CA CYS A 173 -30.56 -30.61 5.40
C CYS A 173 -29.93 -31.96 5.03
N ASN A 174 -28.92 -32.42 5.78
CA ASN A 174 -28.17 -33.66 5.51
C ASN A 174 -27.68 -33.75 4.05
N CYS A 175 -27.18 -32.64 3.51
CA CYS A 175 -26.61 -32.51 2.18
C CYS A 175 -25.61 -31.34 2.12
N ILE A 176 -24.91 -31.19 1.00
CA ILE A 176 -23.95 -30.11 0.72
C ILE A 176 -24.56 -29.13 -0.29
N MET A 177 -24.38 -27.82 -0.09
CA MET A 177 -24.85 -26.82 -1.05
C MET A 177 -24.24 -27.07 -2.44
N SER A 178 -25.07 -27.01 -3.48
CA SER A 178 -24.61 -27.24 -4.86
C SER A 178 -23.53 -26.25 -5.30
N ASN A 179 -23.56 -25.02 -4.77
CA ASN A 179 -22.60 -23.95 -5.02
C ASN A 179 -21.57 -23.76 -3.89
N TYR A 180 -21.29 -24.79 -3.10
CA TYR A 180 -20.25 -24.71 -2.07
C TYR A 180 -18.85 -24.57 -2.69
N VAL A 181 -18.02 -23.70 -2.12
CA VAL A 181 -16.74 -23.26 -2.72
C VAL A 181 -15.65 -24.34 -2.78
N TYR A 182 -15.67 -25.33 -1.89
CA TYR A 182 -14.72 -26.47 -1.91
C TYR A 182 -15.39 -27.76 -2.36
N ARG A 183 -16.32 -27.67 -3.32
CA ARG A 183 -17.07 -28.84 -3.79
C ARG A 183 -16.20 -29.93 -4.41
N ASN A 184 -15.06 -29.58 -5.00
CA ASN A 184 -14.07 -30.53 -5.52
C ASN A 184 -13.32 -31.31 -4.42
N LYS A 185 -13.27 -30.81 -3.18
CA LYS A 185 -12.47 -31.41 -2.10
C LYS A 185 -13.28 -32.18 -1.07
N ILE A 186 -14.60 -31.98 -1.05
CA ILE A 186 -15.48 -32.60 -0.05
C ILE A 186 -16.39 -33.63 -0.70
N GLY A 187 -16.25 -34.89 -0.26
CA GLY A 187 -17.20 -35.95 -0.57
C GLY A 187 -18.52 -35.78 0.19
N GLY A 188 -19.64 -36.01 -0.49
CA GLY A 188 -20.96 -36.05 0.15
C GLY A 188 -22.12 -35.90 -0.84
N ARG A 189 -23.34 -36.12 -0.35
CA ARG A 189 -24.56 -35.92 -1.13
C ARG A 189 -24.82 -34.43 -1.33
N VAL A 190 -24.80 -33.97 -2.57
CA VAL A 190 -25.16 -32.60 -2.94
C VAL A 190 -26.69 -32.44 -2.82
N CYS A 191 -27.15 -31.32 -2.28
CA CYS A 191 -28.58 -31.02 -2.20
C CYS A 191 -29.17 -30.95 -3.61
N ASP A 192 -30.25 -31.70 -3.87
CA ASP A 192 -30.97 -31.57 -5.12
C ASP A 192 -31.68 -30.20 -5.21
N ARG A 193 -32.28 -29.90 -6.38
CA ARG A 193 -32.97 -28.62 -6.61
C ARG A 193 -34.12 -28.41 -5.61
N ASN A 194 -34.87 -29.46 -5.28
CA ASN A 194 -36.00 -29.39 -4.37
C ASN A 194 -35.52 -29.15 -2.92
N GLN A 195 -34.51 -29.86 -2.44
CA GLN A 195 -33.86 -29.67 -1.14
C GLN A 195 -33.21 -28.30 -1.01
N THR A 196 -32.63 -27.78 -2.09
CA THR A 196 -32.06 -26.43 -2.10
C THR A 196 -33.14 -25.39 -1.83
N ILE A 197 -34.31 -25.51 -2.46
CA ILE A 197 -35.44 -24.58 -2.27
C ILE A 197 -36.09 -24.80 -0.90
N THR A 198 -36.50 -26.02 -0.60
CA THR A 198 -37.32 -26.36 0.59
C THR A 198 -36.53 -26.37 1.89
N CYS A 199 -35.24 -26.69 1.87
CA CYS A 199 -34.44 -26.77 3.10
C CYS A 199 -33.36 -25.71 3.18
N VAL A 200 -32.49 -25.59 2.15
CA VAL A 200 -31.35 -24.66 2.22
C VAL A 200 -31.83 -23.21 2.25
N GLN A 201 -32.72 -22.83 1.34
CA GLN A 201 -33.24 -21.47 1.25
C GLN A 201 -34.26 -21.15 2.35
N ALA A 202 -35.14 -22.10 2.71
CA ALA A 202 -36.21 -21.85 3.67
C ALA A 202 -35.76 -21.95 5.15
N HIS A 203 -34.87 -22.89 5.50
CA HIS A 203 -34.54 -23.20 6.90
C HIS A 203 -33.06 -22.96 7.24
N ALA A 204 -32.14 -23.51 6.44
CA ALA A 204 -30.72 -23.41 6.75
C ALA A 204 -30.22 -21.96 6.64
N ARG A 205 -30.75 -21.18 5.69
CA ARG A 205 -30.40 -19.78 5.47
C ARG A 205 -30.65 -18.89 6.67
N GLU A 206 -31.83 -18.99 7.27
CA GLU A 206 -32.14 -18.26 8.49
C GLU A 206 -31.14 -18.64 9.60
N THR A 207 -30.91 -19.95 9.77
CA THR A 207 -30.02 -20.49 10.79
C THR A 207 -28.58 -20.00 10.63
N TYR A 208 -27.97 -20.13 9.45
CA TYR A 208 -26.59 -19.71 9.24
C TYR A 208 -26.45 -18.18 9.21
N SER A 209 -27.48 -17.43 8.79
CA SER A 209 -27.44 -15.95 8.83
C SER A 209 -27.35 -15.40 10.25
N ARG A 210 -27.87 -16.16 11.24
CA ARG A 210 -27.79 -15.81 12.66
C ARG A 210 -26.49 -16.31 13.32
N ILE A 211 -26.05 -17.52 12.99
CA ILE A 211 -24.92 -18.18 13.66
C ILE A 211 -23.58 -17.71 13.08
N CYS A 212 -23.41 -17.70 11.76
CA CYS A 212 -22.10 -17.50 11.15
C CYS A 212 -21.50 -16.10 11.39
N PRO A 213 -22.24 -14.98 11.35
CA PRO A 213 -21.68 -13.68 11.71
C PRO A 213 -21.18 -13.58 13.16
N ARG A 214 -21.72 -14.41 14.08
CA ARG A 214 -21.29 -14.48 15.48
C ARG A 214 -20.06 -15.37 15.66
N GLU A 215 -19.99 -16.49 14.95
CA GLU A 215 -18.82 -17.40 14.99
C GLU A 215 -17.61 -16.86 14.19
N CYS A 216 -17.89 -16.14 13.11
CA CYS A 216 -16.92 -15.61 12.16
C CYS A 216 -16.89 -14.07 12.20
N THR A 217 -16.39 -13.54 13.32
CA THR A 217 -16.20 -12.10 13.52
C THR A 217 -15.16 -11.53 12.56
N ALA A 218 -14.94 -10.21 12.61
CA ALA A 218 -13.93 -9.55 11.77
C ALA A 218 -12.54 -10.20 11.96
N ALA A 219 -11.73 -10.25 10.90
CA ALA A 219 -10.38 -10.75 11.02
C ALA A 219 -9.50 -9.73 11.79
N CYS A 220 -8.62 -10.22 12.68
CA CYS A 220 -7.68 -9.35 13.38
C CYS A 220 -6.67 -8.70 12.44
N ARG A 221 -6.40 -9.33 11.30
CA ARG A 221 -5.64 -8.76 10.20
C ARG A 221 -6.32 -9.12 8.90
N GLU A 222 -6.62 -8.11 8.09
CA GLU A 222 -7.22 -8.27 6.77
C GLU A 222 -6.42 -7.45 5.77
N ASP A 223 -5.80 -8.14 4.81
CA ASP A 223 -5.07 -7.54 3.70
C ASP A 223 -6.01 -7.52 2.48
N THR A 224 -6.34 -6.34 1.99
CA THR A 224 -7.22 -6.10 0.86
C THR A 224 -6.44 -5.51 -0.31
N TYR A 225 -6.84 -5.86 -1.54
CA TYR A 225 -6.20 -5.36 -2.75
C TYR A 225 -7.22 -4.57 -3.55
N LYS A 226 -6.97 -3.27 -3.70
CA LYS A 226 -7.78 -2.40 -4.54
C LYS A 226 -7.20 -2.38 -5.93
N ALA A 227 -7.92 -2.98 -6.87
CA ALA A 227 -7.58 -2.95 -8.28
C ALA A 227 -8.34 -1.82 -8.98
N THR A 228 -7.62 -0.99 -9.71
CA THR A 228 -8.16 0.00 -10.62
C THR A 228 -7.87 -0.44 -12.04
N GLN A 229 -8.91 -0.67 -12.82
CA GLN A 229 -8.77 -0.96 -14.24
C GLN A 229 -8.34 0.30 -14.97
N SER A 230 -7.20 0.24 -15.65
CA SER A 230 -6.69 1.33 -16.48
C SER A 230 -7.10 1.14 -17.94
N ILE A 231 -6.94 -0.05 -18.52
CA ILE A 231 -7.33 -0.28 -19.91
C ILE A 231 -8.20 -1.51 -20.01
N TRP A 232 -9.16 -1.47 -20.93
CA TRP A 232 -9.67 -2.67 -21.56
C TRP A 232 -9.82 -2.46 -23.05
N ARG A 233 -9.32 -3.44 -23.80
CA ARG A 233 -9.53 -3.56 -25.23
C ARG A 233 -10.16 -4.90 -25.53
N GLN A 234 -11.08 -4.92 -26.48
CA GLN A 234 -11.55 -6.15 -27.11
C GLN A 234 -10.80 -6.30 -28.43
N VAL A 235 -10.06 -7.40 -28.56
CA VAL A 235 -9.43 -7.79 -29.81
C VAL A 235 -10.46 -8.59 -30.59
N SER A 236 -10.76 -8.17 -31.82
CA SER A 236 -11.62 -8.92 -32.72
C SER A 236 -10.91 -10.24 -33.07
N SER A 237 -11.45 -11.34 -32.55
CA SER A 237 -10.97 -12.70 -32.85
C SER A 237 -11.56 -13.16 -34.17
N GLU A 238 -11.25 -12.47 -35.28
CA GLU A 238 -11.84 -12.80 -36.58
C GLU A 238 -11.21 -14.04 -37.23
N ASP A 239 -10.05 -14.51 -36.75
CA ASP A 239 -9.25 -15.52 -37.47
C ASP A 239 -8.76 -16.74 -36.67
N ASN A 240 -9.15 -16.93 -35.39
CA ASN A 240 -8.67 -18.09 -34.61
C ASN A 240 -9.76 -18.70 -33.71
N ASP A 241 -9.85 -20.04 -33.70
CA ASP A 241 -10.67 -20.87 -32.79
C ASP A 241 -10.22 -20.78 -31.31
N LEU A 242 -9.27 -19.91 -31.00
CA LEU A 242 -8.69 -19.72 -29.67
C LEU A 242 -9.16 -18.40 -29.07
N LYS A 243 -9.87 -18.49 -27.95
CA LYS A 243 -10.15 -17.33 -27.10
C LYS A 243 -9.01 -17.13 -26.13
N TYR A 244 -8.65 -15.87 -25.90
CA TYR A 244 -7.65 -15.53 -24.89
C TYR A 244 -8.04 -14.27 -24.11
N VAL A 245 -7.49 -14.12 -22.92
CA VAL A 245 -7.59 -12.94 -22.08
C VAL A 245 -6.20 -12.60 -21.60
N ASN A 246 -5.72 -11.43 -21.95
CA ASN A 246 -4.43 -10.94 -21.53
C ASN A 246 -4.63 -9.94 -20.39
N ILE A 247 -3.93 -10.15 -19.29
CA ILE A 247 -4.09 -9.39 -18.05
C ILE A 247 -2.72 -8.91 -17.64
N LYS A 248 -2.54 -7.60 -17.66
CA LYS A 248 -1.36 -6.92 -17.14
C LYS A 248 -1.68 -6.34 -15.77
N VAL A 249 -0.86 -6.64 -14.78
CA VAL A 249 -1.02 -6.16 -13.41
C VAL A 249 0.21 -5.38 -13.00
N ILE A 250 0.00 -4.18 -12.47
CA ILE A 250 1.04 -3.24 -12.08
C ILE A 250 0.79 -2.86 -10.64
N VAL A 251 1.80 -3.01 -9.79
CA VAL A 251 1.73 -2.49 -8.43
C VAL A 251 2.06 -1.01 -8.48
N THR A 252 1.09 -0.17 -8.11
CA THR A 252 1.21 1.29 -8.28
C THR A 252 1.83 1.99 -7.08
N SER A 253 2.00 1.29 -5.96
CA SER A 253 2.59 1.83 -4.72
C SER A 253 3.50 0.81 -4.07
N ARG A 254 4.67 1.26 -3.58
CA ARG A 254 5.54 0.47 -2.69
C ARG A 254 4.99 0.39 -1.28
N GLN A 255 4.22 1.40 -0.89
CA GLN A 255 3.67 1.52 0.44
C GLN A 255 2.36 0.75 0.55
N VAL A 256 2.21 0.09 1.70
CA VAL A 256 0.98 -0.60 2.09
C VAL A 256 0.33 0.24 3.18
N ASP A 257 -0.87 0.76 2.89
CA ASP A 257 -1.63 1.53 3.87
C ASP A 257 -2.25 0.57 4.88
N VAL A 258 -1.66 0.45 6.08
CA VAL A 258 -2.20 -0.41 7.15
C VAL A 258 -2.91 0.42 8.21
N LEU A 259 -4.23 0.30 8.29
CA LEU A 259 -5.03 0.88 9.37
C LEU A 259 -4.92 0.02 10.62
N HIS A 260 -4.03 0.42 11.54
CA HIS A 260 -3.80 -0.29 12.80
C HIS A 260 -4.66 0.29 13.94
N PHE A 261 -5.61 -0.49 14.44
CA PHE A 261 -6.38 -0.14 15.64
C PHE A 261 -5.50 -0.36 16.86
N VAL A 262 -5.27 0.70 17.62
CA VAL A 262 -4.44 0.69 18.83
C VAL A 262 -5.36 0.90 20.04
N PRO A 263 -5.18 0.15 21.15
CA PRO A 263 -5.94 0.43 22.36
C PRO A 263 -5.66 1.85 22.85
N LEU A 264 -6.72 2.59 23.17
CA LEU A 264 -6.63 3.98 23.61
C LEU A 264 -5.79 4.11 24.90
N LEU A 265 -5.98 3.18 25.83
CA LEU A 265 -5.25 3.08 27.08
C LEU A 265 -4.72 1.66 27.26
N SER A 266 -3.43 1.53 27.59
CA SER A 266 -2.87 0.24 28.03
C SER A 266 -3.28 -0.05 29.48
N SER A 267 -3.20 -1.32 29.90
CA SER A 267 -3.49 -1.68 31.30
C SER A 267 -2.56 -0.98 32.30
N THR A 268 -1.29 -0.76 31.93
CA THR A 268 -0.34 -0.02 32.77
C THR A 268 -0.67 1.47 32.82
N GLN A 269 -1.10 2.07 31.71
CA GLN A 269 -1.57 3.46 31.69
C GLN A 269 -2.83 3.65 32.54
N ILE A 270 -3.78 2.72 32.48
CA ILE A 270 -4.97 2.75 33.35
C ILE A 270 -4.54 2.69 34.83
N LEU A 271 -3.64 1.77 35.18
CA LEU A 271 -3.09 1.69 36.54
C LEU A 271 -2.32 2.96 36.92
N GLY A 272 -1.58 3.56 36.00
CA GLY A 272 -0.88 4.82 36.21
C GLY A 272 -1.84 5.99 36.43
N ILE A 273 -2.92 6.07 35.66
CA ILE A 273 -3.98 7.08 35.83
C ILE A 273 -4.68 6.88 37.16
N ILE A 274 -5.23 5.69 37.44
CA ILE A 274 -5.94 5.39 38.68
C ILE A 274 -5.01 5.60 39.87
N GLY A 275 -3.79 5.08 39.80
CA GLY A 275 -2.77 5.22 40.81
C GLY A 275 -2.34 6.66 41.04
N GLY A 276 -2.26 7.46 39.98
CA GLY A 276 -2.04 8.89 40.03
C GLY A 276 -3.18 9.61 40.75
N TYR A 277 -4.44 9.35 40.38
CA TYR A 277 -5.59 9.95 41.04
C TYR A 277 -5.71 9.53 42.51
N VAL A 278 -5.67 8.23 42.80
CA VAL A 278 -5.80 7.69 44.16
C VAL A 278 -4.65 8.14 45.04
N GLY A 279 -3.42 8.04 44.53
CA GLY A 279 -2.22 8.43 45.26
C GLY A 279 -2.13 9.94 45.48
N PHE A 280 -2.42 10.74 44.46
CA PHE A 280 -2.35 12.21 44.56
C PHE A 280 -3.45 12.77 45.47
N TRP A 281 -4.69 12.34 45.29
CA TRP A 281 -5.83 12.93 46.03
C TRP A 281 -6.03 12.32 47.41
N MET A 282 -5.82 11.01 47.58
CA MET A 282 -6.07 10.34 48.85
C MET A 282 -4.79 10.05 49.64
N GLY A 283 -3.61 10.24 49.05
CA GLY A 283 -2.34 9.85 49.68
C GLY A 283 -2.29 8.36 50.01
N LEU A 284 -2.97 7.54 49.20
CA LEU A 284 -3.06 6.08 49.33
C LEU A 284 -2.09 5.42 48.36
N SER A 285 -1.31 4.48 48.88
CA SER A 285 -0.46 3.60 48.08
C SER A 285 -0.65 2.16 48.53
N PHE A 286 -0.27 1.20 47.68
CA PHE A 286 -0.28 -0.21 48.07
C PHE A 286 0.59 -0.47 49.30
N TYR A 287 1.74 0.20 49.39
CA TYR A 287 2.59 0.11 50.59
C TYR A 287 1.86 0.64 51.84
N LYS A 288 1.25 1.83 51.78
CA LYS A 288 0.56 2.43 52.93
C LYS A 288 -0.65 1.61 53.35
N VAL A 289 -1.48 1.16 52.41
CA VAL A 289 -2.64 0.30 52.70
C VAL A 289 -2.19 -1.02 53.32
N GLY A 290 -1.17 -1.67 52.75
CA GLY A 290 -0.61 -2.89 53.30
C GLY A 290 0.00 -2.71 54.70
N ALA A 291 0.67 -1.57 54.94
CA ALA A 291 1.23 -1.19 56.23
C ALA A 291 0.13 -1.00 57.29
N GLU A 292 -0.94 -0.27 56.96
CA GLU A 292 -2.07 -0.06 57.86
C GLU A 292 -2.80 -1.38 58.16
N CYS A 293 -3.02 -2.23 57.15
CA CYS A 293 -3.57 -3.57 57.37
C CYS A 293 -2.69 -4.43 58.27
N ALA A 294 -1.36 -4.40 58.08
CA ALA A 294 -0.43 -5.14 58.92
C ALA A 294 -0.42 -4.64 60.36
N ASN A 295 -0.44 -3.32 60.57
CA ASN A 295 -0.56 -2.70 61.90
C ASN A 295 -1.89 -3.09 62.58
N TYR A 296 -3.00 -3.09 61.84
CA TYR A 296 -4.30 -3.49 62.35
C TYR A 296 -4.31 -4.96 62.81
N ILE A 297 -3.77 -5.87 62.00
CA ILE A 297 -3.61 -7.29 62.37
C ILE A 297 -2.69 -7.42 63.59
N LEU A 298 -1.61 -6.64 63.66
CA LEU A 298 -0.68 -6.64 64.79
C LEU A 298 -1.38 -6.26 66.10
N VAL A 299 -2.27 -5.27 66.08
CA VAL A 299 -3.09 -4.88 67.24
C VAL A 299 -4.02 -6.02 67.68
N ILE A 300 -4.64 -6.75 66.73
CA ILE A 300 -5.50 -7.90 67.03
C ILE A 300 -4.68 -9.04 67.66
N VAL A 301 -3.54 -9.38 67.06
CA VAL A 301 -2.64 -10.45 67.57
C VAL A 301 -2.12 -10.10 68.96
N TYR A 302 -1.75 -8.83 69.20
CA TYR A 302 -1.31 -8.35 70.50
C TYR A 302 -2.38 -8.51 71.58
N ARG A 303 -3.67 -8.35 71.24
CA ARG A 303 -4.78 -8.57 72.17
C ARG A 303 -5.02 -10.05 72.51
N ILE A 304 -4.65 -10.97 71.62
CA ILE A 304 -4.99 -12.40 71.74
C ILE A 304 -3.85 -13.22 72.37
N PHE A 305 -2.58 -12.87 72.11
CA PHE A 305 -1.44 -13.71 72.46
C PHE A 305 -0.52 -13.14 73.56
N ARG A 306 0.12 -14.02 74.36
CA ARG A 306 1.10 -13.66 75.41
C ARG A 306 2.34 -12.95 74.87
N VAL A 307 2.99 -12.15 75.73
CA VAL A 307 4.17 -11.29 75.45
C VAL A 307 5.30 -11.99 74.65
N GLN A 308 5.59 -13.28 74.89
CA GLN A 308 6.63 -14.00 74.13
C GLN A 308 6.25 -14.25 72.66
N ALA A 309 4.96 -14.44 72.35
CA ALA A 309 4.47 -14.54 70.99
C ALA A 309 4.51 -13.19 70.27
N VAL A 310 4.30 -12.09 70.99
CA VAL A 310 4.40 -10.71 70.46
C VAL A 310 5.80 -10.41 69.94
N MET A 311 6.87 -10.80 70.65
CA MET A 311 8.24 -10.56 70.19
C MET A 311 8.58 -11.31 68.90
N ARG A 312 8.14 -12.58 68.76
CA ARG A 312 8.29 -13.33 67.51
C ARG A 312 7.48 -12.70 66.38
N TYR A 313 6.27 -12.24 66.69
CA TYR A 313 5.41 -11.57 65.74
C TYR A 313 5.99 -10.23 65.27
N LEU A 314 6.64 -9.45 66.13
CA LEU A 314 7.30 -8.20 65.76
C LEU A 314 8.42 -8.41 64.74
N VAL A 315 9.22 -9.48 64.88
CA VAL A 315 10.25 -9.85 63.89
C VAL A 315 9.59 -10.23 62.57
N VAL A 316 8.56 -11.08 62.60
CA VAL A 316 7.80 -11.46 61.39
C VAL A 316 7.16 -10.25 60.72
N HIS A 317 6.58 -9.33 61.50
CA HIS A 317 5.98 -8.09 61.01
C HIS A 317 7.01 -7.18 60.34
N ARG A 318 8.19 -6.98 60.96
CA ARG A 318 9.26 -6.20 60.34
C ARG A 318 9.76 -6.83 59.05
N SER A 319 9.96 -8.15 59.04
CA SER A 319 10.33 -8.88 57.82
C SER A 319 9.26 -8.77 56.74
N PHE A 320 7.98 -8.89 57.11
CA PHE A 320 6.86 -8.72 56.18
C PHE A 320 6.82 -7.30 55.58
N MET A 321 6.97 -6.27 56.41
CA MET A 321 6.99 -4.87 55.96
C MET A 321 8.18 -4.60 55.03
N ALA A 322 9.36 -5.15 55.33
CA ALA A 322 10.52 -5.07 54.46
C ALA A 322 10.26 -5.78 53.11
N CYS A 323 9.69 -6.99 53.12
CA CYS A 323 9.32 -7.71 51.91
C CYS A 323 8.26 -6.97 51.08
N LEU A 324 7.27 -6.35 51.72
CA LEU A 324 6.24 -5.55 51.06
C LEU A 324 6.83 -4.29 50.42
N LEU A 325 7.74 -3.60 51.12
CA LEU A 325 8.44 -2.45 50.55
C LEU A 325 9.29 -2.87 49.35
N ILE A 326 10.06 -3.96 49.47
CA ILE A 326 10.88 -4.47 48.35
C ILE A 326 10.01 -4.87 47.17
N SER A 327 8.89 -5.57 47.39
CA SER A 327 8.00 -6.00 46.30
C SER A 327 7.32 -4.82 45.60
N THR A 328 6.90 -3.79 46.34
CA THR A 328 6.35 -2.55 45.76
C THR A 328 7.39 -1.74 45.01
N ILE A 329 8.64 -1.68 45.48
CA ILE A 329 9.77 -1.08 44.74
C ILE A 329 10.02 -1.84 43.43
N ILE A 330 10.06 -3.17 43.46
CA ILE A 330 10.27 -3.99 42.26
C ILE A 330 9.12 -3.78 41.26
N ALA A 331 7.86 -3.83 41.70
CA ALA A 331 6.69 -3.63 40.85
C ALA A 331 6.64 -2.21 40.24
N CYS A 332 6.98 -1.19 41.03
CA CYS A 332 7.12 0.18 40.56
C CYS A 332 8.22 0.27 39.50
N SER A 333 9.40 -0.27 39.78
CA SER A 333 10.54 -0.24 38.86
C SER A 333 10.21 -0.93 37.54
N MET A 334 9.57 -2.12 37.58
CA MET A 334 9.13 -2.83 36.38
C MET A 334 8.13 -2.02 35.55
N SER A 335 7.17 -1.35 36.20
CA SER A 335 6.17 -0.53 35.53
C SER A 335 6.81 0.71 34.90
N CYS A 336 7.69 1.40 35.62
CA CYS A 336 8.44 2.56 35.12
C CYS A 336 9.37 2.18 33.95
N ILE A 337 10.08 1.05 34.04
CA ILE A 337 10.95 0.54 32.95
C ILE A 337 10.10 0.22 31.72
N LYS A 338 8.93 -0.41 31.90
CA LYS A 338 8.03 -0.73 30.80
C LYS A 338 7.51 0.54 30.11
N GLU A 339 7.05 1.54 30.87
CA GLU A 339 6.62 2.82 30.28
C GLU A 339 7.77 3.57 29.61
N LEU A 340 8.99 3.52 30.19
CA LEU A 340 10.18 4.09 29.57
C LEU A 340 10.54 3.39 28.26
N TYR A 341 10.41 2.05 28.21
CA TYR A 341 10.63 1.27 27.01
C TYR A 341 9.60 1.61 25.92
N GLU A 342 8.32 1.66 26.26
CA GLU A 342 7.25 2.07 25.34
C GLU A 342 7.44 3.51 24.85
N TYR A 343 7.84 4.44 25.72
CA TYR A 343 8.16 5.82 25.33
C TYR A 343 9.37 5.88 24.38
N ARG A 344 10.45 5.15 24.69
CA ARG A 344 11.69 5.10 23.87
C ARG A 344 11.52 4.38 22.54
N ARG A 345 10.45 3.61 22.35
CA ARG A 345 10.06 3.06 21.06
C ARG A 345 9.50 4.15 20.11
N PHE A 346 9.12 5.31 20.65
CA PHE A 346 8.51 6.43 19.93
C PHE A 346 7.32 6.02 19.04
N PRO A 347 6.33 5.29 19.59
CA PRO A 347 5.19 4.85 18.81
C PRO A 347 4.35 6.03 18.33
N THR A 348 3.75 5.87 17.15
CA THR A 348 2.85 6.86 16.55
C THR A 348 1.42 6.37 16.51
N THR A 349 0.46 7.30 16.56
CA THR A 349 -0.96 7.04 16.30
C THR A 349 -1.41 7.84 15.08
N VAL A 350 -2.27 7.23 14.27
CA VAL A 350 -2.83 7.89 13.09
C VAL A 350 -4.14 8.57 13.46
N TYR A 351 -4.25 9.86 13.20
CA TYR A 351 -5.49 10.61 13.23
C TYR A 351 -6.00 10.79 11.79
N TYR A 352 -7.17 10.21 11.50
CA TYR A 352 -7.84 10.36 10.22
C TYR A 352 -8.96 11.38 10.36
N SER A 353 -8.90 12.46 9.58
CA SER A 353 -9.95 13.46 9.49
C SER A 353 -10.28 13.80 8.05
N GLN A 354 -11.51 14.25 7.81
CA GLN A 354 -11.87 14.88 6.54
C GLN A 354 -11.93 16.38 6.79
N ALA A 355 -10.96 17.09 6.22
CA ALA A 355 -10.90 18.54 6.33
C ALA A 355 -11.78 19.18 5.24
N ASN A 356 -12.35 20.34 5.59
CA ASN A 356 -13.06 21.18 4.64
C ASN A 356 -12.07 21.76 3.60
N ILE A 357 -12.63 22.30 2.52
CA ILE A 357 -12.02 22.71 1.25
C ILE A 357 -10.76 23.58 1.31
N LYS A 358 -10.46 24.21 2.46
CA LYS A 358 -9.37 25.19 2.61
C LYS A 358 -7.97 24.63 2.33
N GLY A 359 -7.80 23.30 2.32
CA GLY A 359 -6.55 22.63 1.94
C GLY A 359 -6.54 22.01 0.54
N SER A 360 -7.63 22.10 -0.22
CA SER A 360 -7.70 21.47 -1.55
C SER A 360 -6.88 22.28 -2.55
N ALA A 361 -5.91 21.63 -3.18
CA ALA A 361 -5.05 22.20 -4.21
C ALA A 361 -5.22 21.40 -5.51
N TYR A 362 -5.35 22.11 -6.64
CA TYR A 362 -5.41 21.45 -7.93
C TYR A 362 -4.05 20.80 -8.26
N PRO A 363 -4.00 19.53 -8.67
CA PRO A 363 -2.75 18.81 -8.86
C PRO A 363 -2.00 19.21 -10.13
N ALA A 364 -0.70 18.93 -10.17
CA ALA A 364 0.07 18.89 -11.40
C ALA A 364 -0.26 17.60 -12.17
N THR A 365 -0.17 17.66 -13.49
CA THR A 365 -0.43 16.50 -14.36
C THR A 365 0.78 16.26 -15.24
N THR A 366 1.34 15.06 -15.18
CA THR A 366 2.42 14.61 -16.06
C THR A 366 1.88 13.57 -17.03
N VAL A 367 2.16 13.75 -18.32
CA VAL A 367 1.80 12.84 -19.40
C VAL A 367 3.08 12.35 -20.05
N CYS A 368 3.18 11.05 -20.29
CA CYS A 368 4.32 10.46 -20.95
C CYS A 368 3.89 9.67 -22.17
N LEU A 369 4.60 9.91 -23.26
CA LEU A 369 4.54 9.05 -24.43
C LEU A 369 5.49 7.89 -24.21
N LEU A 370 5.05 6.66 -24.47
CA LEU A 370 5.93 5.49 -24.40
C LEU A 370 6.96 5.48 -25.55
N ASP A 371 6.57 6.03 -26.71
CA ASP A 371 7.41 6.24 -27.88
C ASP A 371 7.52 7.74 -28.19
N GLY A 372 8.09 8.48 -27.23
CA GLY A 372 8.19 9.95 -27.27
C GLY A 372 9.37 10.50 -28.07
N ILE A 373 10.14 9.65 -28.74
CA ILE A 373 11.31 10.03 -29.53
C ILE A 373 10.89 10.28 -30.98
N ASN A 374 11.35 11.40 -31.52
CA ASN A 374 11.32 11.70 -32.94
C ASN A 374 12.52 11.03 -33.63
N TYR A 375 12.32 9.78 -34.07
CA TYR A 375 13.39 9.01 -34.72
C TYR A 375 13.84 9.63 -36.04
N SER A 376 12.97 10.35 -36.75
CA SER A 376 13.30 11.04 -37.99
C SER A 376 14.34 12.11 -37.74
N ASP A 377 14.23 12.82 -36.62
CA ASP A 377 15.20 13.83 -36.19
C ASP A 377 16.54 13.21 -35.75
N ILE A 378 16.52 12.08 -35.04
CA ILE A 378 17.74 11.32 -34.75
C ILE A 378 18.46 10.93 -36.04
N CYS A 379 17.72 10.40 -37.02
CA CYS A 379 18.33 9.87 -38.24
C CYS A 379 18.91 10.98 -39.12
N SER A 380 18.18 12.10 -39.27
CA SER A 380 18.65 13.25 -40.04
C SER A 380 19.88 13.89 -39.37
N THR A 381 19.86 14.08 -38.06
CA THR A 381 20.91 14.79 -37.32
C THR A 381 22.14 13.92 -37.06
N TYR A 382 21.95 12.66 -36.64
CA TYR A 382 23.05 11.81 -36.17
C TYR A 382 23.58 10.88 -37.27
N LEU A 383 22.69 10.22 -38.02
CA LEU A 383 23.10 9.26 -39.06
C LEU A 383 23.35 9.91 -40.42
N ARG A 384 22.90 11.16 -40.61
CA ARG A 384 22.92 11.87 -41.91
C ARG A 384 22.24 11.05 -43.01
N GLN A 385 21.20 10.30 -42.64
CA GLN A 385 20.42 9.45 -43.55
C GLN A 385 18.93 9.80 -43.41
N ASN A 386 18.21 9.77 -44.53
CA ASN A 386 16.75 9.92 -44.53
C ASN A 386 16.12 8.58 -44.14
N CYS A 387 15.96 8.35 -42.84
CA CYS A 387 15.21 7.21 -42.33
C CYS A 387 13.76 7.64 -42.06
N THR A 388 12.81 6.75 -42.32
CA THR A 388 11.42 6.96 -41.90
C THR A 388 11.20 6.39 -40.49
N ASN A 389 10.29 6.99 -39.72
CA ASN A 389 9.93 6.55 -38.35
C ASN A 389 9.47 5.07 -38.24
N ARG A 390 9.34 4.32 -39.34
CA ARG A 390 8.77 2.97 -39.38
C ARG A 390 9.79 1.82 -39.50
N GLU A 391 11.08 2.09 -39.64
CA GLU A 391 12.06 0.99 -39.84
C GLU A 391 12.61 0.39 -38.52
N PRO A 392 12.60 -0.95 -38.32
CA PRO A 392 12.77 -1.57 -37.01
C PRO A 392 14.20 -1.70 -36.47
N ASN A 393 15.20 -1.02 -37.04
CA ASN A 393 16.59 -1.10 -36.54
C ASN A 393 16.82 -0.31 -35.24
N PHE A 394 15.82 -0.32 -34.35
CA PHE A 394 15.75 0.31 -33.02
C PHE A 394 16.72 -0.29 -31.98
N SER A 395 17.36 -1.41 -32.30
CA SER A 395 18.46 -1.99 -31.51
C SER A 395 19.65 -1.02 -31.42
N MET A 396 19.83 -0.15 -32.42
CA MET A 396 20.95 0.79 -32.50
C MET A 396 20.88 1.89 -31.42
N VAL A 397 19.71 2.50 -31.18
CA VAL A 397 19.53 3.56 -30.17
C VAL A 397 19.76 3.03 -28.74
N GLY A 398 19.42 1.76 -28.49
CA GLY A 398 19.68 1.15 -27.20
C GLY A 398 21.15 0.87 -26.92
N ASN A 399 21.93 0.68 -27.99
CA ASN A 399 23.33 0.30 -27.89
C ASN A 399 24.26 1.52 -27.88
N ASP A 400 23.91 2.62 -28.55
CA ASP A 400 24.70 3.85 -28.54
C ASP A 400 24.56 4.64 -27.23
N ILE A 401 25.63 4.62 -26.44
CA ILE A 401 25.74 5.26 -25.13
C ILE A 401 25.66 6.79 -25.24
N LEU A 402 26.23 7.37 -26.29
CA LEU A 402 26.25 8.82 -26.48
C LEU A 402 24.86 9.31 -26.82
N LEU A 403 24.16 8.61 -27.73
CA LEU A 403 22.80 8.96 -28.10
C LEU A 403 21.84 8.92 -26.91
N MET A 404 21.93 7.90 -26.05
CA MET A 404 21.10 7.78 -24.85
C MET A 404 21.25 8.95 -23.87
N LYS A 405 22.39 9.65 -23.87
CA LYS A 405 22.62 10.84 -23.03
C LYS A 405 21.89 12.07 -23.59
N PHE A 406 21.79 12.20 -24.91
CA PHE A 406 21.17 13.34 -25.60
C PHE A 406 19.76 13.04 -26.10
N ILE A 407 19.22 11.87 -25.80
CA ILE A 407 17.95 11.37 -26.35
C ILE A 407 16.77 12.30 -26.09
N ILE A 408 16.79 13.04 -24.97
CA ILE A 408 15.76 14.02 -24.64
C ILE A 408 15.71 15.16 -25.66
N ASN A 409 16.82 15.51 -26.32
CA ASN A 409 16.84 16.58 -27.31
C ASN A 409 16.10 16.20 -28.60
N PHE A 410 15.95 14.90 -28.85
CA PHE A 410 15.26 14.34 -30.00
C PHE A 410 13.83 13.89 -29.67
N THR A 411 13.27 14.38 -28.57
CA THR A 411 11.86 14.16 -28.24
C THR A 411 11.02 15.26 -28.88
N TYR A 412 9.76 14.94 -29.16
CA TYR A 412 8.80 15.92 -29.66
C TYR A 412 8.69 17.13 -28.72
N THR A 413 8.29 18.28 -29.26
CA THR A 413 8.05 19.46 -28.44
C THR A 413 6.70 19.38 -27.74
N ALA A 414 6.50 20.17 -26.68
CA ALA A 414 5.28 20.09 -25.89
C ALA A 414 4.02 20.45 -26.70
N ASP A 415 4.14 21.40 -27.65
CA ASP A 415 3.09 21.83 -28.57
C ASP A 415 2.80 20.80 -29.68
N GLU A 416 3.77 19.96 -30.05
CA GLU A 416 3.55 18.83 -30.97
C GLU A 416 2.79 17.67 -30.30
N ILE A 417 2.94 17.53 -28.98
CA ILE A 417 2.30 16.46 -28.20
C ILE A 417 0.95 16.90 -27.66
N VAL A 418 0.86 18.08 -27.07
CA VAL A 418 -0.37 18.60 -26.49
C VAL A 418 -0.98 19.61 -27.45
N THR A 419 -1.80 19.13 -28.37
CA THR A 419 -2.33 19.93 -29.48
C THR A 419 -3.47 20.85 -29.06
N GLU A 420 -4.22 20.47 -28.03
CA GLU A 420 -5.28 21.28 -27.44
C GLU A 420 -5.20 21.18 -25.92
N CYS A 421 -5.30 22.29 -25.21
CA CYS A 421 -5.35 22.31 -23.75
C CYS A 421 -6.16 23.50 -23.26
N THR A 422 -7.18 23.23 -22.45
CA THR A 422 -7.99 24.26 -21.81
C THR A 422 -8.17 23.94 -20.34
N MET A 423 -7.87 24.91 -19.48
CA MET A 423 -8.17 24.85 -18.06
C MET A 423 -9.53 25.53 -17.83
N GLU A 424 -10.60 24.75 -17.89
CA GLU A 424 -11.98 25.24 -17.81
C GLU A 424 -12.40 25.41 -16.34
N SER A 425 -12.84 26.61 -15.94
CA SER A 425 -13.42 26.80 -14.61
C SER A 425 -14.93 26.57 -14.61
N ARG A 426 -15.44 25.90 -13.57
CA ARG A 426 -16.88 25.85 -13.25
C ARG A 426 -17.32 26.95 -12.26
N SER A 427 -16.40 27.85 -11.87
CA SER A 427 -16.70 28.96 -10.98
C SER A 427 -17.01 30.22 -11.78
N ASP A 428 -18.02 30.99 -11.37
CA ASP A 428 -18.28 32.33 -11.91
C ASP A 428 -17.18 33.34 -11.52
N LEU A 429 -16.32 32.99 -10.56
CA LEU A 429 -15.26 33.86 -10.03
C LEU A 429 -13.90 33.64 -10.67
N CYS A 430 -13.75 32.60 -11.50
CA CYS A 430 -12.46 32.17 -12.00
C CYS A 430 -12.50 32.02 -13.52
N GLU A 431 -11.55 32.64 -14.20
CA GLU A 431 -11.48 32.63 -15.65
C GLU A 431 -10.86 31.31 -16.15
N SER A 432 -11.41 30.81 -17.26
CA SER A 432 -10.82 29.70 -18.02
C SER A 432 -9.66 30.23 -18.87
N PHE A 433 -8.66 29.40 -19.16
CA PHE A 433 -7.50 29.80 -19.96
C PHE A 433 -6.96 28.66 -20.81
N ASP A 434 -6.28 29.01 -21.90
CA ASP A 434 -5.51 28.08 -22.73
C ASP A 434 -4.22 27.69 -22.02
N CYS A 435 -3.89 26.40 -22.04
CA CYS A 435 -2.75 25.83 -21.35
C CYS A 435 -1.76 25.10 -22.26
N VAL A 436 -1.87 25.19 -23.59
CA VAL A 436 -0.98 24.45 -24.51
C VAL A 436 0.48 24.79 -24.27
N THR A 437 0.79 26.08 -24.11
CA THR A 437 2.17 26.58 -23.89
C THR A 437 2.70 26.36 -22.47
N LEU A 438 1.87 25.85 -21.56
CA LEU A 438 2.21 25.67 -20.14
C LEU A 438 2.78 24.28 -19.84
N TRP A 439 2.82 23.39 -20.83
CA TRP A 439 3.42 22.06 -20.70
C TRP A 439 4.92 22.15 -20.91
N ASN A 440 5.68 21.63 -19.94
CA ASN A 440 7.13 21.58 -20.01
C ASN A 440 7.62 20.15 -20.14
N ARG A 441 8.60 19.92 -21.02
CA ARG A 441 9.32 18.64 -21.09
C ARG A 441 10.21 18.48 -19.86
N THR A 442 9.94 17.45 -19.05
CA THR A 442 10.59 17.30 -17.73
C THR A 442 11.64 16.19 -17.68
N PHE A 443 11.33 15.00 -18.20
CA PHE A 443 12.25 13.86 -18.18
C PHE A 443 11.97 12.82 -19.28
N THR A 444 12.89 11.88 -19.42
CA THR A 444 12.70 10.70 -20.26
C THR A 444 12.22 9.53 -19.41
N TYR A 445 11.16 8.86 -19.83
CA TYR A 445 10.65 7.66 -19.17
C TYR A 445 11.22 6.42 -19.86
N VAL A 446 11.84 5.52 -19.09
CA VAL A 446 12.44 4.29 -19.64
C VAL A 446 13.50 4.66 -20.71
N LYS A 447 13.46 4.03 -21.89
CA LYS A 447 14.43 4.19 -22.97
C LYS A 447 13.92 5.18 -24.01
N THR A 448 12.65 5.05 -24.39
CA THR A 448 12.05 5.73 -25.54
C THR A 448 10.95 6.72 -25.17
N GLY A 449 10.56 6.74 -23.89
CA GLY A 449 9.50 7.60 -23.44
C GLY A 449 9.96 9.02 -23.12
N SER A 450 9.06 9.98 -23.33
CA SER A 450 9.26 11.39 -22.99
C SER A 450 8.07 11.88 -22.19
N CYS A 451 8.33 12.63 -21.13
CA CYS A 451 7.32 13.13 -20.22
C CYS A 451 7.22 14.65 -20.26
N TYR A 452 5.97 15.11 -20.20
CA TYR A 452 5.58 16.51 -20.21
C TYR A 452 4.73 16.77 -18.98
N THR A 453 5.04 17.83 -18.26
CA THR A 453 4.37 18.17 -17.01
C THR A 453 3.71 19.53 -17.13
N PHE A 454 2.42 19.54 -16.81
CA PHE A 454 1.64 20.74 -16.54
C PHE A 454 1.74 21.06 -15.05
N ASP A 455 2.51 22.10 -14.71
CA ASP A 455 2.73 22.57 -13.34
C ASP A 455 2.57 24.09 -13.27
N MET A 456 1.60 24.54 -12.48
CA MET A 456 1.23 25.94 -12.36
C MET A 456 2.22 26.75 -11.52
N THR A 457 3.13 26.10 -10.79
CA THR A 457 4.11 26.78 -9.92
C THR A 457 5.18 27.51 -10.71
N SER A 458 5.36 27.14 -11.98
CA SER A 458 6.19 27.86 -12.95
C SER A 458 5.68 29.28 -13.26
N LEU A 459 4.41 29.57 -12.95
CA LEU A 459 3.74 30.84 -13.24
C LEU A 459 3.12 31.47 -11.97
N PRO A 460 3.92 32.01 -11.05
CA PRO A 460 3.43 32.50 -9.76
C PRO A 460 2.41 33.65 -9.87
N ASP A 461 2.50 34.48 -10.92
CA ASP A 461 1.63 35.65 -11.11
C ASP A 461 0.33 35.35 -11.89
N HIS A 462 0.12 34.09 -12.29
CA HIS A 462 -1.00 33.69 -13.14
C HIS A 462 -2.37 33.86 -12.44
N PRO A 463 -3.46 34.25 -13.17
CA PRO A 463 -4.81 34.40 -12.60
C PRO A 463 -5.33 33.17 -11.84
N PHE A 464 -4.86 31.98 -12.21
CA PHE A 464 -5.13 30.72 -11.52
C PHE A 464 -4.85 30.78 -10.00
N TRP A 465 -3.76 31.43 -9.58
CA TRP A 465 -3.39 31.56 -8.16
C TRP A 465 -4.26 32.56 -7.40
N ARG A 466 -4.97 33.45 -8.11
CA ARG A 466 -5.90 34.42 -7.53
C ARG A 466 -7.30 33.82 -7.32
N CYS A 467 -7.63 32.74 -8.02
CA CYS A 467 -8.88 32.00 -7.85
C CYS A 467 -8.90 31.29 -6.49
N LYS A 468 -9.90 31.59 -5.65
CA LYS A 468 -10.09 30.91 -4.36
C LYS A 468 -10.70 29.51 -4.50
N GLU A 469 -11.30 29.22 -5.65
CA GLU A 469 -12.02 27.98 -5.93
C GLU A 469 -11.26 27.08 -6.92
N GLN A 470 -9.95 26.95 -6.74
CA GLN A 470 -9.08 26.22 -7.68
C GLN A 470 -9.55 24.77 -7.93
N PHE A 471 -10.19 24.15 -6.94
CA PHE A 471 -10.76 22.80 -7.04
C PHE A 471 -11.90 22.68 -8.06
N LYS A 472 -12.47 23.79 -8.56
CA LYS A 472 -13.52 23.80 -9.60
C LYS A 472 -12.97 23.82 -11.03
N TYR A 473 -11.66 23.88 -11.20
CA TYR A 473 -11.07 23.76 -12.53
C TYR A 473 -11.14 22.33 -13.06
N ASN A 474 -11.23 22.22 -14.38
CA ASN A 474 -11.17 21.00 -15.17
C ASN A 474 -10.09 21.18 -16.22
N LEU A 475 -9.03 20.38 -16.15
CA LEU A 475 -7.97 20.39 -17.15
C LEU A 475 -8.37 19.44 -18.27
N ARG A 476 -8.70 19.99 -19.43
CA ARG A 476 -9.04 19.24 -20.63
C ARG A 476 -7.93 19.39 -21.65
N PHE A 477 -7.36 18.29 -22.12
CA PHE A 477 -6.29 18.34 -23.11
C PHE A 477 -6.33 17.15 -24.06
N ARG A 478 -5.79 17.35 -25.27
CA ARG A 478 -5.59 16.32 -26.28
C ARG A 478 -4.10 16.00 -26.39
N VAL A 479 -3.78 14.73 -26.37
CA VAL A 479 -2.42 14.22 -26.49
C VAL A 479 -2.30 13.47 -27.81
N HIS A 480 -1.34 13.88 -28.63
CA HIS A 480 -0.97 13.19 -29.85
C HIS A 480 -0.01 12.05 -29.52
N SER A 481 -0.38 10.86 -29.97
CA SER A 481 0.38 9.62 -29.95
C SER A 481 1.10 9.41 -31.27
N TYR A 482 2.43 9.37 -31.19
CA TYR A 482 3.28 9.05 -32.33
C TYR A 482 3.61 7.55 -32.31
N GLY A 483 3.43 6.88 -33.45
CA GLY A 483 3.82 5.47 -33.58
C GLY A 483 2.80 4.45 -33.08
N ALA A 484 1.56 4.86 -32.81
CA ALA A 484 0.46 3.92 -32.66
C ALA A 484 0.34 3.08 -33.94
N LYS A 485 0.73 1.80 -33.87
CA LYS A 485 0.39 0.84 -34.93
C LYS A 485 -1.13 0.70 -34.95
N ASP A 486 -1.72 0.45 -36.11
CA ASP A 486 -3.13 0.08 -36.17
C ASP A 486 -3.35 -1.15 -35.27
N GLY A 487 -4.11 -0.96 -34.19
CA GLY A 487 -4.26 -1.97 -33.15
C GLY A 487 -3.07 -2.13 -32.20
N GLY A 488 -2.25 -1.09 -31.98
CA GLY A 488 -1.28 -1.02 -30.88
C GLY A 488 -1.99 -0.76 -29.54
N GLY A 489 -1.41 -1.23 -28.42
CA GLY A 489 -1.94 -0.97 -27.07
C GLY A 489 -1.80 0.49 -26.65
N ALA A 490 -2.03 0.80 -25.36
CA ALA A 490 -1.80 2.15 -24.86
C ALA A 490 -0.38 2.64 -25.16
N THR A 491 -0.32 3.81 -25.77
CA THR A 491 0.91 4.50 -26.18
C THR A 491 1.24 5.67 -25.26
N MET A 492 0.30 6.04 -24.38
CA MET A 492 0.38 7.19 -23.50
C MET A 492 0.10 6.78 -22.07
N THR A 493 0.76 7.43 -21.13
CA THR A 493 0.52 7.28 -19.70
C THR A 493 0.42 8.63 -19.03
N ALA A 494 -0.24 8.70 -17.87
CA ALA A 494 -0.22 9.91 -17.06
C ALA A 494 -0.17 9.61 -15.58
N LEU A 495 0.25 10.65 -14.85
CA LEU A 495 0.36 10.72 -13.42
C LEU A 495 -0.18 12.07 -12.96
N VAL A 496 -0.89 12.05 -11.84
CA VAL A 496 -1.36 13.25 -11.17
C VAL A 496 -0.66 13.34 -9.83
N HIS A 497 -0.05 14.48 -9.53
CA HIS A 497 0.82 14.64 -8.36
C HIS A 497 0.74 16.06 -7.78
N GLU A 498 1.38 16.28 -6.63
CA GLU A 498 1.50 17.63 -6.06
C GLU A 498 2.34 18.55 -6.95
N GLN A 499 1.93 19.82 -7.03
CA GLN A 499 2.64 20.88 -7.75
C GLN A 499 4.04 21.12 -7.14
N ASN A 500 5.01 21.57 -7.93
CA ASN A 500 6.41 21.76 -7.54
C ASN A 500 7.09 20.46 -7.04
N ARG A 501 6.57 19.29 -7.43
CA ARG A 501 7.21 18.00 -7.16
C ARG A 501 7.72 17.37 -8.44
N TYR A 502 8.91 16.79 -8.36
CA TYR A 502 9.45 15.95 -9.42
C TYR A 502 8.86 14.53 -9.33
N THR A 503 8.64 13.86 -10.47
CA THR A 503 7.91 12.57 -10.52
C THR A 503 8.52 11.52 -11.45
N SER A 504 9.81 11.63 -11.74
CA SER A 504 10.48 10.72 -12.67
C SER A 504 10.59 9.28 -12.19
N GLY A 505 10.56 9.07 -10.87
CA GLY A 505 10.62 7.74 -10.27
C GLY A 505 9.25 7.12 -10.02
N VAL A 506 8.17 7.89 -10.19
CA VAL A 506 6.79 7.46 -9.92
C VAL A 506 6.22 6.78 -11.16
N ILE A 507 5.63 5.60 -10.97
CA ILE A 507 5.05 4.85 -12.09
C ILE A 507 3.71 5.46 -12.47
N HIS A 508 3.56 5.76 -13.75
CA HIS A 508 2.33 6.30 -14.29
C HIS A 508 1.17 5.31 -14.11
N SER A 509 0.21 5.68 -13.27
CA SER A 509 -0.92 4.84 -12.88
C SER A 509 -2.01 4.78 -13.95
N PHE A 510 -2.04 5.76 -14.86
CA PHE A 510 -3.05 5.85 -15.92
C PHE A 510 -2.41 5.58 -17.27
N ARG A 511 -3.14 4.86 -18.13
CA ARG A 511 -2.71 4.53 -19.48
C ARG A 511 -3.84 4.83 -20.44
N PHE A 512 -3.51 5.38 -21.60
CA PHE A 512 -4.49 5.86 -22.57
C PHE A 512 -4.20 5.27 -23.94
N GLU A 513 -5.27 4.90 -24.62
CA GLU A 513 -5.27 4.53 -26.02
C GLU A 513 -5.65 5.75 -26.86
N PRO A 514 -5.04 5.91 -28.04
CA PRO A 514 -5.52 6.89 -29.00
C PRO A 514 -6.95 6.55 -29.47
N GLY A 515 -7.69 7.56 -29.91
CA GLY A 515 -9.08 7.46 -30.34
C GLY A 515 -10.12 7.44 -29.24
N ARG A 516 -9.73 7.72 -27.99
CA ARG A 516 -10.59 7.59 -26.81
C ARG A 516 -10.66 8.89 -26.02
N LYS A 517 -11.77 9.03 -25.30
CA LYS A 517 -11.99 10.10 -24.32
C LYS A 517 -12.00 9.53 -22.90
N TYR A 518 -11.31 10.19 -21.99
CA TYR A 518 -11.16 9.75 -20.61
C TYR A 518 -11.53 10.86 -19.62
N TYR A 519 -12.20 10.47 -18.53
CA TYR A 519 -12.29 11.25 -17.30
C TYR A 519 -11.36 10.67 -16.25
N LEU A 520 -10.53 11.53 -15.68
CA LEU A 520 -9.69 11.26 -14.53
C LEU A 520 -10.22 12.04 -13.33
N THR A 521 -10.91 11.32 -12.46
CA THR A 521 -11.42 11.85 -11.19
C THR A 521 -10.36 11.73 -10.11
N VAL A 522 -9.96 12.84 -9.52
CA VAL A 522 -8.84 12.89 -8.58
C VAL A 522 -9.32 13.20 -7.15
N PHE A 523 -8.77 12.49 -6.18
CA PHE A 523 -8.98 12.70 -4.75
C PHE A 523 -7.65 13.05 -4.07
N GLN A 524 -7.62 14.12 -3.30
CA GLN A 524 -6.46 14.55 -2.54
C GLN A 524 -6.43 13.90 -1.15
N HIS A 525 -5.26 13.40 -0.78
CA HIS A 525 -4.92 12.93 0.56
C HIS A 525 -3.70 13.70 1.09
N ASP A 526 -3.85 14.31 2.25
CA ASP A 526 -2.76 15.01 2.94
C ASP A 526 -2.22 14.10 4.04
N ILE A 527 -0.93 13.77 3.97
CA ILE A 527 -0.26 12.88 4.90
C ILE A 527 0.79 13.70 5.66
N VAL A 528 0.66 13.73 6.98
CA VAL A 528 1.62 14.35 7.88
C VAL A 528 2.24 13.26 8.73
N SER A 529 3.56 13.12 8.64
CA SER A 529 4.34 12.08 9.30
C SER A 529 5.38 12.68 10.24
N LEU A 530 5.78 11.90 11.25
CA LEU A 530 6.79 12.33 12.23
C LEU A 530 8.18 11.82 11.83
N ALA A 531 9.17 12.71 11.93
CA ALA A 531 10.56 12.38 11.63
C ALA A 531 11.15 11.45 12.69
N LYS A 532 12.35 10.91 12.45
CA LYS A 532 13.07 10.15 13.48
C LYS A 532 13.22 10.98 14.77
N PRO A 533 13.05 10.38 15.95
CA PRO A 533 13.10 8.94 16.24
C PRO A 533 11.75 8.20 16.19
N TYR A 534 10.66 8.83 15.76
CA TYR A 534 9.34 8.19 15.70
C TYR A 534 9.27 7.04 14.69
N GLU A 535 8.38 6.07 14.93
CA GLU A 535 8.19 4.88 14.07
C GLU A 535 7.90 5.23 12.60
N SER A 536 7.20 6.35 12.34
CA SER A 536 6.96 6.82 10.96
C SER A 536 8.23 7.23 10.21
N GLY A 537 9.29 7.62 10.94
CA GLY A 537 10.63 7.83 10.43
C GLY A 537 10.75 8.65 9.14
N CYS A 538 9.88 9.65 8.94
CA CYS A 538 9.78 10.35 7.66
C CYS A 538 11.03 11.18 7.33
N VAL A 539 11.19 11.46 6.04
CA VAL A 539 12.22 12.37 5.52
C VAL A 539 11.56 13.70 5.11
N ASP A 540 12.21 14.80 5.50
CA ASP A 540 11.77 16.14 5.14
C ASP A 540 12.39 16.55 3.79
N TYR A 541 11.73 16.14 2.70
CA TYR A 541 12.23 16.38 1.35
C TYR A 541 12.27 17.86 0.96
N GLU A 542 11.50 18.73 1.62
CA GLU A 542 11.59 20.18 1.39
C GLU A 542 12.96 20.70 1.84
N LYS A 543 13.48 20.20 2.96
CA LYS A 543 14.82 20.54 3.45
C LYS A 543 15.94 19.89 2.63
N GLU A 544 15.75 18.64 2.19
CA GLU A 544 16.78 17.93 1.42
C GLU A 544 16.85 18.38 -0.06
N GLY A 545 15.70 18.67 -0.67
CA GLY A 545 15.57 18.98 -2.09
C GLY A 545 16.29 20.24 -2.54
N LEU A 546 16.36 21.25 -1.66
CA LEU A 546 17.04 22.53 -1.94
C LEU A 546 18.53 22.39 -2.30
N ASN A 547 19.18 21.29 -1.91
CA ASN A 547 20.60 21.06 -2.19
C ASN A 547 20.87 20.28 -3.48
N SER A 548 19.85 19.77 -4.17
CA SER A 548 20.04 18.98 -5.39
C SER A 548 19.86 19.82 -6.64
N SER A 549 20.98 20.29 -7.20
CA SER A 549 21.02 20.97 -8.51
C SER A 549 20.43 20.12 -9.66
N LEU A 550 20.22 18.82 -9.43
CA LEU A 550 19.74 17.88 -10.44
C LEU A 550 18.27 18.11 -10.84
N TYR A 551 17.45 18.59 -9.92
CA TYR A 551 15.99 18.64 -10.06
C TYR A 551 15.46 20.07 -10.24
N GLU A 552 16.31 21.02 -10.65
CA GLU A 552 15.91 22.41 -10.99
C GLU A 552 15.13 23.13 -9.87
N GLY A 553 15.42 22.79 -8.61
CA GLY A 553 14.73 23.37 -7.45
C GLY A 553 13.36 22.76 -7.13
N HIS A 554 12.89 21.77 -7.91
CA HIS A 554 11.70 20.98 -7.55
C HIS A 554 11.99 20.15 -6.30
N ILE A 555 10.95 19.95 -5.50
CA ILE A 555 11.06 19.11 -4.32
C ILE A 555 10.99 17.65 -4.76
N ILE A 556 12.02 16.88 -4.41
CA ILE A 556 12.08 15.44 -4.69
C ILE A 556 11.06 14.68 -3.83
N GLN A 557 10.64 13.50 -4.27
CA GLN A 557 9.84 12.58 -3.48
C GLN A 557 10.66 11.36 -3.06
N GLU A 558 9.99 10.39 -2.43
CA GLU A 558 10.59 9.12 -2.03
C GLU A 558 11.23 8.39 -3.21
N GLU A 559 10.55 8.37 -4.35
CA GLU A 559 10.98 7.67 -5.54
C GLU A 559 12.23 8.31 -6.14
N GLU A 560 12.30 9.64 -6.23
CA GLU A 560 13.48 10.37 -6.71
C GLU A 560 14.64 10.28 -5.73
N CYS A 561 14.39 10.31 -4.42
CA CYS A 561 15.41 10.04 -3.41
C CYS A 561 16.01 8.64 -3.63
N CYS A 562 15.15 7.64 -3.82
CA CYS A 562 15.57 6.27 -4.06
C CYS A 562 16.34 6.15 -5.39
N GLU A 563 15.86 6.78 -6.45
CA GLU A 563 16.53 6.84 -7.75
C GLU A 563 17.91 7.49 -7.62
N ALA A 564 18.03 8.61 -6.91
CA ALA A 564 19.29 9.30 -6.67
C ALA A 564 20.28 8.46 -5.83
N CYS A 565 19.79 7.76 -4.81
CA CYS A 565 20.59 6.85 -4.00
C CYS A 565 21.11 5.66 -4.82
N VAL A 566 20.24 5.06 -5.64
CA VAL A 566 20.59 3.95 -6.53
C VAL A 566 21.58 4.45 -7.58
N ALA A 567 21.40 5.65 -8.14
CA ALA A 567 22.33 6.28 -9.08
C ALA A 567 23.72 6.50 -8.49
N ALA A 568 23.80 7.02 -7.26
CA ALA A 568 25.07 7.22 -6.58
C ALA A 568 25.78 5.88 -6.30
N THR A 569 25.02 4.86 -5.87
CA THR A 569 25.54 3.52 -5.61
C THR A 569 26.03 2.86 -6.90
N TRP A 570 25.25 2.99 -7.97
CA TRP A 570 25.60 2.48 -9.30
C TRP A 570 26.89 3.12 -9.81
N MET A 571 27.00 4.45 -9.74
CA MET A 571 28.20 5.17 -10.17
C MET A 571 29.41 4.73 -9.34
N LYS A 572 29.26 4.58 -8.02
CA LYS A 572 30.33 4.14 -7.12
C LYS A 572 30.86 2.75 -7.44
N HIS A 573 29.98 1.80 -7.78
CA HIS A 573 30.35 0.39 -7.93
C HIS A 573 30.55 -0.06 -9.37
N CYS A 574 30.01 0.67 -10.34
CA CYS A 574 30.05 0.31 -11.75
C CYS A 574 30.73 1.38 -12.63
N GLY A 575 31.05 2.56 -12.08
CA GLY A 575 31.81 3.61 -12.78
C GLY A 575 31.04 4.32 -13.90
N CYS A 576 29.73 4.10 -14.01
CA CYS A 576 28.86 4.66 -15.04
C CYS A 576 27.43 4.80 -14.52
N PHE A 577 26.54 5.48 -15.25
CA PHE A 577 25.11 5.56 -14.93
C PHE A 577 24.29 4.52 -15.67
N SER A 578 23.25 3.98 -15.04
CA SER A 578 22.25 3.15 -15.73
C SER A 578 21.62 3.91 -16.89
N LYS A 579 21.42 3.21 -18.02
CA LYS A 579 20.66 3.72 -19.19
C LYS A 579 19.20 4.05 -18.84
N MET A 580 18.73 3.53 -17.72
CA MET A 580 17.32 3.53 -17.32
C MET A 580 16.99 4.62 -16.29
N TYR A 581 17.98 5.39 -15.85
CA TYR A 581 17.71 6.59 -15.05
C TYR A 581 16.93 7.60 -15.89
N ALA A 582 15.88 8.16 -15.31
CA ALA A 582 14.98 9.07 -16.01
C ALA A 582 15.65 10.45 -16.22
N VAL A 583 16.50 10.84 -15.28
CA VAL A 583 17.31 12.08 -15.28
C VAL A 583 18.73 11.89 -15.80
N LYS A 584 19.00 10.80 -16.55
CA LYS A 584 20.34 10.52 -17.11
C LYS A 584 20.92 11.67 -17.95
N HIS A 585 20.07 12.40 -18.66
CA HIS A 585 20.45 13.52 -19.52
C HIS A 585 21.01 14.73 -18.74
N ARG A 586 20.68 14.84 -17.43
CA ARG A 586 21.16 15.93 -16.55
C ARG A 586 22.42 15.58 -15.77
N ARG A 587 22.80 14.29 -15.72
CA ARG A 587 23.93 13.82 -14.91
C ARG A 587 25.26 14.02 -15.65
N LEU A 588 26.25 14.54 -14.91
CA LEU A 588 27.65 14.56 -15.35
C LEU A 588 28.27 13.17 -15.18
N GLY A 589 28.42 12.43 -16.27
CA GLY A 589 29.13 11.15 -16.30
C GLY A 589 28.87 10.36 -17.59
N ILE A 590 29.43 9.15 -17.62
CA ILE A 590 29.30 8.19 -18.73
C ILE A 590 28.12 7.26 -18.42
N VAL A 591 27.25 7.02 -19.40
CA VAL A 591 26.19 6.03 -19.29
C VAL A 591 26.80 4.64 -19.55
N CYS A 592 26.41 3.61 -18.81
CA CYS A 592 26.99 2.27 -18.97
C CYS A 592 26.75 1.73 -20.38
N ASP A 593 27.73 1.03 -20.94
CA ASP A 593 27.49 0.18 -22.11
C ASP A 593 26.52 -0.97 -21.76
N TYR A 594 26.04 -1.69 -22.78
CA TYR A 594 25.06 -2.76 -22.58
C TYR A 594 25.56 -3.90 -21.67
N VAL A 595 26.78 -4.40 -21.90
CA VAL A 595 27.35 -5.54 -21.16
C VAL A 595 27.67 -5.13 -19.72
N THR A 596 28.24 -3.95 -19.53
CA THR A 596 28.51 -3.36 -18.22
C THR A 596 27.23 -3.10 -17.45
N HIS A 597 26.17 -2.64 -18.13
CA HIS A 597 24.87 -2.43 -17.54
C HIS A 597 24.28 -3.73 -16.98
N LEU A 598 24.25 -4.81 -17.78
CA LEU A 598 23.75 -6.13 -17.33
C LEU A 598 24.55 -6.67 -16.15
N LYS A 599 25.89 -6.67 -16.23
CA LYS A 599 26.76 -7.10 -15.13
C LYS A 599 26.52 -6.30 -13.84
N CYS A 600 26.20 -5.02 -13.97
CA CYS A 600 25.88 -4.17 -12.84
C CYS A 600 24.49 -4.47 -12.25
N ILE A 601 23.48 -4.78 -13.08
CA ILE A 601 22.16 -5.24 -12.61
C ILE A 601 22.32 -6.47 -11.71
N ASP A 602 23.05 -7.48 -12.16
CA ASP A 602 23.24 -8.71 -11.38
C ASP A 602 23.88 -8.41 -10.01
N ARG A 603 24.87 -7.50 -9.98
CA ARG A 603 25.49 -7.03 -8.74
C ARG A 603 24.51 -6.28 -7.85
N MET A 604 23.66 -5.41 -8.40
CA MET A 604 22.64 -4.67 -7.65
C MET A 604 21.68 -5.64 -6.95
N ILE A 605 21.20 -6.65 -7.68
CA ILE A 605 20.27 -7.69 -7.19
C ILE A 605 20.94 -8.50 -6.08
N GLN A 606 22.17 -8.99 -6.31
CA GLN A 606 22.92 -9.79 -5.34
C GLN A 606 23.19 -9.05 -4.03
N ASN A 607 23.47 -7.75 -4.10
CA ASN A 607 23.82 -6.96 -2.93
C ASN A 607 22.63 -6.23 -2.27
N LYS A 608 21.41 -6.38 -2.81
CA LYS A 608 20.18 -5.75 -2.29
C LYS A 608 20.33 -4.23 -2.11
N TRP A 609 21.07 -3.56 -2.99
CA TRP A 609 21.35 -2.12 -2.84
C TRP A 609 20.09 -1.27 -2.94
N PHE A 610 19.10 -1.72 -3.70
CA PHE A 610 17.82 -1.03 -3.82
C PHE A 610 17.07 -0.97 -2.48
N VAL A 611 17.01 -2.10 -1.74
CA VAL A 611 16.38 -2.18 -0.41
C VAL A 611 17.04 -1.20 0.57
N ARG A 612 18.38 -1.11 0.56
CA ARG A 612 19.11 -0.14 1.41
C ARG A 612 18.79 1.31 1.07
N CYS A 613 18.57 1.62 -0.21
CA CYS A 613 18.15 2.96 -0.64
C CYS A 613 16.72 3.26 -0.20
N GLN A 614 15.81 2.29 -0.26
CA GLN A 614 14.44 2.44 0.23
C GLN A 614 14.39 2.65 1.75
N GLU A 615 15.22 1.95 2.54
CA GLU A 615 15.31 2.15 3.99
C GLU A 615 15.75 3.58 4.37
N ARG A 616 16.50 4.25 3.47
CA ARG A 616 16.93 5.64 3.65
C ARG A 616 15.88 6.64 3.16
N CYS A 617 15.25 6.36 2.03
CA CYS A 617 14.24 7.20 1.40
C CYS A 617 12.86 6.74 1.83
N THR A 618 12.45 7.13 3.04
CA THR A 618 11.12 6.82 3.56
C THR A 618 10.10 7.87 3.07
N GLN A 619 8.83 7.70 3.44
CA GLN A 619 7.78 8.66 3.13
C GLN A 619 8.13 10.10 3.54
N GLY A 620 7.61 11.07 2.79
CA GLY A 620 7.74 12.49 3.12
C GLY A 620 7.07 12.85 4.46
N CYS A 621 7.64 13.80 5.20
CA CYS A 621 7.02 14.29 6.44
C CYS A 621 5.74 15.08 6.20
N ASN A 622 5.67 15.82 5.10
CA ASN A 622 4.45 16.44 4.58
C ASN A 622 4.32 15.99 3.13
N ASP A 623 3.34 15.16 2.86
CA ASP A 623 3.14 14.56 1.55
C ASP A 623 1.68 14.74 1.11
N LYS A 624 1.46 15.25 -0.11
CA LYS A 624 0.13 15.34 -0.70
C LYS A 624 0.03 14.37 -1.84
N ARG A 625 -0.83 13.37 -1.67
CA ARG A 625 -1.05 12.32 -2.65
C ARG A 625 -2.36 12.50 -3.36
N TYR A 626 -2.33 12.25 -4.66
CA TYR A 626 -3.51 12.30 -5.50
C TYR A 626 -3.85 10.89 -5.96
N ARG A 627 -5.01 10.41 -5.55
CA ARG A 627 -5.56 9.13 -6.01
C ARG A 627 -6.53 9.41 -7.13
N GLY A 628 -6.25 8.89 -8.33
CA GLY A 628 -7.16 8.99 -9.46
C GLY A 628 -8.00 7.74 -9.67
N LEU A 629 -9.23 7.92 -10.14
CA LEU A 629 -10.03 6.90 -10.81
C LEU A 629 -10.25 7.33 -12.25
N MET A 630 -9.99 6.41 -13.17
CA MET A 630 -10.09 6.67 -14.59
C MET A 630 -11.30 5.97 -15.19
N HIS A 631 -12.03 6.70 -16.02
CA HIS A 631 -13.19 6.20 -16.74
C HIS A 631 -13.07 6.56 -18.20
N GLN A 632 -13.14 5.56 -19.08
CA GLN A 632 -13.31 5.80 -20.51
C GLN A 632 -14.78 6.14 -20.77
N ILE A 633 -15.02 7.29 -21.40
CA ILE A 633 -16.39 7.80 -21.62
C ILE A 633 -16.87 7.70 -23.07
N GLY A 634 -15.96 7.51 -24.02
CA GLY A 634 -16.34 7.43 -25.43
C GLY A 634 -15.15 7.39 -26.36
N TYR A 635 -15.45 7.56 -27.64
CA TYR A 635 -14.47 7.68 -28.71
C TYR A 635 -14.19 9.16 -29.00
N LEU A 636 -12.95 9.45 -29.37
CA LEU A 636 -12.57 10.73 -29.95
C LEU A 636 -12.77 10.61 -31.45
N GLU A 637 -13.83 11.22 -31.98
CA GLU A 637 -14.12 11.22 -33.41
C GLU A 637 -13.37 12.33 -34.12
N THR A 638 -12.87 12.03 -35.32
CA THR A 638 -12.39 13.00 -36.31
C THR A 638 -13.58 13.78 -36.90
N GLU A 639 -13.31 14.83 -37.67
CA GLU A 639 -14.37 15.59 -38.38
C GLU A 639 -15.27 14.71 -39.26
N ASN A 640 -14.76 13.55 -39.71
CA ASN A 640 -15.48 12.57 -40.52
C ASN A 640 -16.29 11.55 -39.70
N GLY A 641 -16.33 11.66 -38.36
CA GLY A 641 -17.01 10.71 -37.47
C GLY A 641 -16.26 9.39 -37.26
N VAL A 642 -15.04 9.26 -37.78
CA VAL A 642 -14.18 8.07 -37.58
C VAL A 642 -13.37 8.27 -36.30
N PRO A 643 -13.20 7.25 -35.43
CA PRO A 643 -12.30 7.35 -34.28
C PRO A 643 -10.90 7.79 -34.70
N SER A 644 -10.37 8.83 -34.06
CA SER A 644 -8.99 9.28 -34.23
C SER A 644 -8.05 8.12 -33.91
N THR A 645 -7.00 7.95 -34.70
CA THR A 645 -6.01 6.88 -34.48
C THR A 645 -4.77 7.38 -33.75
N ASP A 646 -4.70 8.69 -33.54
CA ASP A 646 -3.50 9.41 -33.15
C ASP A 646 -3.70 10.30 -31.92
N HIS A 647 -4.92 10.63 -31.49
CA HIS A 647 -5.15 11.51 -30.33
C HIS A 647 -5.95 10.83 -29.22
N ALA A 648 -5.62 11.13 -27.96
CA ALA A 648 -6.51 10.86 -26.83
C ALA A 648 -6.94 12.17 -26.16
N GLU A 649 -8.20 12.28 -25.77
CA GLU A 649 -8.70 13.41 -24.98
C GLU A 649 -8.80 13.01 -23.52
N ILE A 650 -8.13 13.77 -22.65
CA ILE A 650 -8.06 13.51 -21.21
C ILE A 650 -8.63 14.70 -20.48
N ASN A 651 -9.55 14.44 -19.55
CA ASN A 651 -10.19 15.43 -18.71
C ASN A 651 -9.88 15.11 -17.24
N VAL A 652 -9.14 15.98 -16.56
CA VAL A 652 -8.72 15.82 -15.17
C VAL A 652 -9.48 16.80 -14.29
N TYR A 653 -10.15 16.30 -13.26
CA TYR A 653 -10.83 17.16 -12.29
C TYR A 653 -10.83 16.57 -10.89
N LEU A 654 -10.91 17.45 -9.89
CA LEU A 654 -11.04 17.06 -8.49
C LEU A 654 -12.47 16.58 -8.21
N ALA A 655 -12.59 15.34 -7.75
CA ALA A 655 -13.86 14.67 -7.58
C ALA A 655 -14.59 15.07 -6.29
N SER A 656 -13.87 15.66 -5.33
CA SER A 656 -14.38 15.99 -4.00
C SER A 656 -13.74 17.27 -3.51
N THR A 657 -14.53 18.07 -2.80
CA THR A 657 -14.07 19.24 -2.05
C THR A 657 -13.49 18.87 -0.69
N ASN A 658 -13.74 17.64 -0.22
CA ASN A 658 -13.20 17.13 1.03
C ASN A 658 -11.79 16.56 0.79
N VAL A 659 -10.83 17.05 1.57
CA VAL A 659 -9.47 16.51 1.62
C VAL A 659 -9.41 15.52 2.77
N LYS A 660 -8.93 14.30 2.50
CA LYS A 660 -8.66 13.35 3.59
C LYS A 660 -7.30 13.69 4.17
N GLN A 661 -7.25 13.94 5.46
CA GLN A 661 -6.04 14.25 6.19
C GLN A 661 -5.69 13.06 7.09
N ILE A 662 -4.46 12.58 6.96
CA ILE A 662 -3.88 11.47 7.71
C ILE A 662 -2.70 12.06 8.48
N THR A 663 -2.85 12.26 9.78
CA THR A 663 -1.80 12.85 10.62
C THR A 663 -1.27 11.84 11.60
N ASN A 664 0.01 11.51 11.51
CA ASN A 664 0.73 10.75 12.53
C ASN A 664 1.04 11.67 13.70
N LEU A 665 0.58 11.28 14.88
CA LEU A 665 0.83 11.95 16.14
C LEU A 665 1.68 11.05 17.04
N ALA A 666 2.44 11.66 17.95
CA ALA A 666 3.14 10.90 18.97
C ALA A 666 2.09 10.23 19.86
N LYS A 667 2.13 8.89 19.97
CA LYS A 667 1.18 8.14 20.79
C LYS A 667 1.33 8.48 22.27
N ILE A 668 2.57 8.62 22.72
CA ILE A 668 2.94 8.99 24.08
C ILE A 668 3.73 10.28 24.00
N LYS A 669 3.16 11.40 24.45
CA LYS A 669 3.92 12.64 24.60
C LYS A 669 4.79 12.56 25.84
N PHE A 670 5.82 13.38 25.91
CA PHE A 670 6.67 13.46 27.11
C PHE A 670 5.85 13.81 28.36
N SER A 671 4.84 14.68 28.24
CA SER A 671 3.90 14.99 29.32
C SER A 671 3.16 13.74 29.83
N ASP A 672 2.69 12.90 28.92
CA ASP A 672 1.94 11.69 29.24
C ASP A 672 2.85 10.68 29.92
N PHE A 673 4.07 10.52 29.40
CA PHE A 673 5.11 9.68 30.02
C PHE A 673 5.42 10.11 31.46
N VAL A 674 5.66 11.40 31.69
CA VAL A 674 5.92 11.94 33.04
C VAL A 674 4.71 11.72 33.96
N PHE A 675 3.50 11.90 33.44
CA PHE A 675 2.27 11.65 34.19
C PHE A 675 2.14 10.17 34.59
N TYR A 676 2.36 9.23 33.66
CA TYR A 676 2.32 7.80 33.95
C TYR A 676 3.40 7.38 34.96
N LEU A 677 4.62 7.92 34.82
CA LEU A 677 5.72 7.67 35.75
C LEU A 677 5.38 8.14 37.17
N SER A 678 4.88 9.38 37.30
CA SER A 678 4.42 9.94 38.56
C SER A 678 3.27 9.11 39.15
N GLY A 679 2.34 8.66 38.31
CA GLY A 679 1.23 7.79 38.70
C GLY A 679 1.71 6.48 39.31
N HIS A 680 2.68 5.81 38.69
CA HIS A 680 3.27 4.59 39.22
C HIS A 680 4.03 4.81 40.54
N MET A 681 4.87 5.85 40.62
CA MET A 681 5.61 6.16 41.85
C MET A 681 4.68 6.46 43.04
N THR A 682 3.60 7.20 42.77
CA THR A 682 2.63 7.54 43.82
C THR A 682 1.82 6.30 44.22
N MET A 683 1.36 5.50 43.26
CA MET A 683 0.56 4.29 43.51
C MET A 683 1.30 3.24 44.33
N TRP A 684 2.56 2.96 43.97
CA TRP A 684 3.31 1.88 44.61
C TRP A 684 3.97 2.32 45.91
N LEU A 685 4.53 3.53 45.94
CA LEU A 685 5.44 3.99 47.00
C LEU A 685 4.93 5.19 47.80
N ASN A 686 3.77 5.76 47.42
CA ASN A 686 3.28 7.06 47.94
C ASN A 686 4.24 8.22 47.69
N LEU A 687 5.10 8.11 46.66
CA LEU A 687 6.03 9.16 46.29
C LEU A 687 5.37 10.08 45.27
N SER A 688 4.80 11.18 45.76
CA SER A 688 4.40 12.29 44.90
C SER A 688 5.62 13.16 44.59
N LEU A 689 5.88 13.46 43.33
CA LEU A 689 6.94 14.40 42.92
C LEU A 689 6.80 15.77 43.62
N LEU A 690 5.56 16.20 43.90
CA LEU A 690 5.29 17.46 44.59
C LEU A 690 5.26 17.30 46.11
N GLY A 691 4.76 16.17 46.62
CA GLY A 691 4.58 15.95 48.06
C GLY A 691 5.83 15.44 48.77
N SER A 692 6.65 14.62 48.12
CA SER A 692 7.82 13.97 48.73
C SER A 692 9.15 14.68 48.45
N ALA A 693 9.20 15.53 47.42
CA ALA A 693 10.41 16.31 47.11
C ALA A 693 10.82 17.24 48.26
N PRO A 694 9.93 18.00 48.91
CA PRO A 694 10.34 18.87 50.03
C PRO A 694 10.95 18.05 51.18
N ASP A 695 10.28 16.98 51.61
CA ASP A 695 10.74 16.18 52.75
C ASP A 695 12.02 15.39 52.46
N ALA A 696 12.16 14.83 51.26
CA ALA A 696 13.38 14.15 50.85
C ALA A 696 14.56 15.13 50.69
N ILE A 697 14.32 16.33 50.13
CA ILE A 697 15.32 17.40 50.04
C ILE A 697 15.69 17.90 51.43
N PHE A 698 14.72 18.13 52.33
CA PHE A 698 14.99 18.54 53.72
C PHE A 698 15.75 17.46 54.49
N PHE A 699 15.46 16.18 54.25
CA PHE A 699 16.20 15.08 54.86
C PHE A 699 17.65 15.01 54.33
N LEU A 700 17.85 15.08 53.02
CA LEU A 700 19.18 15.16 52.40
C LEU A 700 19.95 16.38 52.88
N LEU A 701 19.31 17.54 52.97
CA LEU A 701 19.92 18.77 53.51
C LEU A 701 20.28 18.61 54.98
N ARG A 702 19.46 17.94 55.82
CA ARG A 702 19.83 17.64 57.22
C ARG A 702 21.03 16.71 57.32
N VAL A 703 21.08 15.66 56.50
CA VAL A 703 22.21 14.73 56.48
C VAL A 703 23.47 15.45 56.00
N ILE A 704 23.39 16.22 54.92
CA ILE A 704 24.51 17.05 54.43
C ILE A 704 24.95 18.04 55.50
N ASN A 705 24.02 18.72 56.18
CA ASN A 705 24.36 19.68 57.23
C ASN A 705 25.01 18.99 58.45
N GLN A 706 24.61 17.75 58.79
CA GLN A 706 25.30 16.96 59.82
C GLN A 706 26.73 16.57 59.40
N TYR A 707 26.95 16.23 58.13
CA TYR A 707 28.29 15.90 57.62
C TYR A 707 29.17 17.14 57.40
N VAL A 708 28.60 18.29 57.06
CA VAL A 708 29.32 19.56 56.90
C VAL A 708 29.65 20.19 58.25
N LEU A 709 28.88 19.91 59.31
CA LEU A 709 29.20 20.36 60.69
C LEU A 709 30.15 19.41 61.44
N THR A 710 30.53 18.27 60.85
CA THR A 710 31.52 17.33 61.41
C THR A 710 32.87 17.36 60.71
N PHE A 711 33.01 18.18 59.66
CA PHE A 711 34.28 18.64 59.09
C PHE A 711 34.55 20.08 59.54
#